data_AF-A0A380B306-F1
#
_entry.id   AF-A0A380B306-F1
#
_cell.length_a   1.000
_cell.length_b   1.000
_cell.length_c   1.000
_cell.angle_alpha   90.00
_cell.angle_beta   90.00
_cell.angle_gamma   90.00
#
_symmetry.space_group_name_H-M   'P 1'
#
loop_
_entity.id
_entity.type
_entity.pdbx_description
1 polymer ?
#
loop_
_entity_poly.entity_id
_entity_poly.type
_entity_poly.pdbx_seq_one_letter_code
_entity_poly.pdbx_strand_id
1 'polypeptide(L)'
;MKWLKRIVIAIFSLAFLGIGAIVVAYFYVLPDLPDVSTLKNVQLQTPLRIYSSDGKLISQFGEKRRIPLKLDEVPKPLLQAFIATEDSRFYEHGGIDPIGVLRAALVMLTTGEKKQGASTITMQVARNFFLTRDKTIIRKVKEIFISYHIEELLTKDEILELYVNRIYLGQRAYGVGAAAQVYFGKDVKDLTLSEMSMIAGLPKAPSTLNPVTSPSRAVARRNVVLMRMNEVGYISQAEYQAALQEPLIAKYHGAEIDLYAPYISEMARDYMVQKYGEEEAYTNGYNVYTTISSDIQLKAQQALRNNVYAYDERHGYRGPAAVLWTDKKLDLVEIKTELAKVIPVQELYPAAVIGIADQQVNVITAKGETKVITWNGLKWARKFINDKRQGSPPKSAADILKVGERIWIRDSGEYLQLSQVPEVASATVSLDPQNGAIRSLVGGYSFSQSQYNRITQAKRQLGSNIKPFIYAAALEKGFTLATLINNAPINQPDISQGTAWRPKNSPDIYGGPTRLRVGLAQSINVMSVRAMRHVGLDATIAQLIKFGFNPNDLPRNESIALGSSSVTPLQVVTAFNVFANGGFLVEPFYIDRVEDAYANVIEKANPTLACKPSSNVSQTLVSSNPMTFGETSTQPNEPVAQCFEQTGRYAPQIISEQTAFLITEALKSVIWGGGDWSHGTGWQGTAWRAAKLIKRHDIAGKTGTTNESRDTWFSGFSPIITSTFWVGFDDHGRQLGRTAWNANGEPDQITGAEAGAKTAGPGWNEFMNSVLKGTPEIILAPPQGIVSVRIDLATGKLTRKTDYTSAFEYFISGTEPKEYTSETQDENSLFIDAPADDLFQ
;
A
#
# COMPACT_ATOMS: atom_id res chain seq x y z
N MET A 1 76.91 -4.58 -45.63
CA MET A 1 77.09 -4.76 -44.16
C MET A 1 76.96 -3.47 -43.32
N LYS A 2 77.59 -2.33 -43.67
CA LYS A 2 77.52 -1.10 -42.85
C LYS A 2 76.10 -0.50 -42.70
N TRP A 3 75.24 -0.63 -43.71
CA TRP A 3 73.84 -0.14 -43.67
C TRP A 3 72.94 -1.03 -42.80
N LEU A 4 73.10 -2.36 -42.90
CA LEU A 4 72.40 -3.33 -42.04
C LEU A 4 72.76 -3.13 -40.56
N LYS A 5 74.02 -2.85 -40.23
CA LYS A 5 74.46 -2.57 -38.85
C LYS A 5 73.79 -1.30 -38.28
N ARG A 6 73.62 -0.25 -39.11
CA ARG A 6 72.94 0.99 -38.70
C ARG A 6 71.43 0.79 -38.49
N ILE A 7 70.80 -0.04 -39.32
CA ILE A 7 69.39 -0.43 -39.15
C ILE A 7 69.19 -1.23 -37.88
N VAL A 8 70.05 -2.22 -37.62
CA VAL A 8 69.98 -3.02 -36.39
C VAL A 8 70.18 -2.14 -35.15
N ILE A 9 71.18 -1.25 -35.15
CA ILE A 9 71.38 -0.31 -34.04
C ILE A 9 70.17 0.62 -33.87
N ALA A 10 69.60 1.15 -34.96
CA ALA A 10 68.41 1.99 -34.88
C ALA A 10 67.19 1.24 -34.31
N ILE A 11 66.99 -0.02 -34.71
CA ILE A 11 65.92 -0.88 -34.18
C ILE A 11 66.13 -1.13 -32.68
N PHE A 12 67.35 -1.48 -32.25
CA PHE A 12 67.63 -1.71 -30.83
C PHE A 12 67.50 -0.43 -29.99
N SER A 13 67.96 0.72 -30.50
CA SER A 13 67.77 2.01 -29.82
C SER A 13 66.31 2.40 -29.71
N LEU A 14 65.51 2.19 -30.78
CA LEU A 14 64.06 2.42 -30.75
C LEU A 14 63.35 1.46 -29.80
N ALA A 15 63.75 0.19 -29.75
CA ALA A 15 63.22 -0.78 -28.80
C ALA A 15 63.55 -0.40 -27.35
N PHE A 16 64.78 0.05 -27.07
CA PHE A 16 65.20 0.48 -25.74
C PHE A 16 64.46 1.75 -25.30
N LEU A 17 64.28 2.72 -26.20
CA LEU A 17 63.46 3.91 -25.96
C LEU A 17 62.00 3.55 -25.71
N GLY A 18 61.45 2.58 -26.46
CA GLY A 18 60.11 2.05 -26.26
C GLY A 18 59.92 1.40 -24.89
N ILE A 19 60.87 0.55 -24.46
CA ILE A 19 60.86 -0.07 -23.12
C ILE A 19 60.96 1.00 -22.04
N GLY A 20 61.88 1.97 -22.18
CA GLY A 20 62.01 3.09 -21.26
C GLY A 20 60.73 3.89 -21.12
N ALA A 21 60.04 4.17 -22.23
CA ALA A 21 58.76 4.87 -22.24
C ALA A 21 57.65 4.07 -21.51
N ILE A 22 57.60 2.75 -21.67
CA ILE A 22 56.63 1.88 -20.95
C ILE A 22 56.91 1.90 -19.45
N VAL A 23 58.19 1.81 -19.03
CA VAL A 23 58.59 1.84 -17.62
C VAL A 23 58.23 3.19 -16.98
N VAL A 24 58.52 4.30 -17.65
CA VAL A 24 58.13 5.64 -17.18
C VAL A 24 56.61 5.75 -17.08
N ALA A 25 55.87 5.26 -18.09
CA ALA A 25 54.42 5.26 -18.07
C ALA A 25 53.84 4.42 -16.91
N TYR A 26 54.45 3.28 -16.60
CA TYR A 26 54.07 2.44 -15.46
C TYR A 26 54.25 3.18 -14.13
N PHE A 27 55.45 3.68 -13.84
CA PHE A 27 55.71 4.39 -12.58
C PHE A 27 54.93 5.71 -12.45
N TYR A 28 54.57 6.33 -13.57
CA TYR A 28 53.71 7.52 -13.57
C TYR A 28 52.27 7.20 -13.15
N VAL A 29 51.72 6.05 -13.56
CA VAL A 29 50.34 5.66 -13.19
C VAL A 29 50.26 4.81 -11.94
N LEU A 30 51.36 4.18 -11.50
CA LEU A 30 51.44 3.27 -10.36
C LEU A 30 50.78 3.84 -9.08
N PRO A 31 50.99 5.10 -8.68
CA PRO A 31 50.34 5.66 -7.48
C PRO A 31 48.82 5.75 -7.58
N ASP A 32 48.29 5.79 -8.80
CA ASP A 32 46.85 5.89 -9.07
C ASP A 32 46.21 4.53 -9.41
N LEU A 33 46.98 3.42 -9.39
CA LEU A 33 46.43 2.10 -9.68
C LEU A 33 45.65 1.60 -8.46
N PRO A 34 44.36 1.25 -8.63
CA PRO A 34 43.55 0.76 -7.52
C PRO A 34 43.92 -0.67 -7.14
N ASP A 35 43.61 -1.05 -5.90
CA ASP A 35 43.82 -2.41 -5.42
C ASP A 35 42.86 -3.40 -6.09
N VAL A 36 43.43 -4.26 -6.92
CA VAL A 36 42.72 -5.28 -7.69
C VAL A 36 42.27 -6.46 -6.82
N SER A 37 42.85 -6.62 -5.63
CA SER A 37 42.47 -7.70 -4.69
C SER A 37 41.00 -7.62 -4.28
N THR A 38 40.42 -6.41 -4.31
CA THR A 38 39.00 -6.15 -4.05
C THR A 38 38.06 -6.94 -4.95
N LEU A 39 38.49 -7.34 -6.17
CA LEU A 39 37.68 -8.13 -7.11
C LEU A 39 37.25 -9.50 -6.55
N LYS A 40 38.04 -10.11 -5.65
CA LYS A 40 37.71 -11.41 -5.05
C LYS A 40 36.48 -11.36 -4.13
N ASN A 41 36.15 -10.17 -3.61
CA ASN A 41 35.09 -9.97 -2.62
C ASN A 41 33.97 -9.06 -3.15
N VAL A 42 33.85 -8.84 -4.47
CA VAL A 42 32.82 -7.93 -4.99
C VAL A 42 31.44 -8.55 -4.87
N GLN A 43 30.64 -8.01 -3.95
CA GLN A 43 29.21 -8.27 -3.92
C GLN A 43 28.53 -7.52 -5.08
N LEU A 44 27.76 -8.25 -5.88
CA LEU A 44 27.06 -7.69 -7.02
C LEU A 44 25.81 -6.94 -6.53
N GLN A 45 25.77 -5.63 -6.82
CA GLN A 45 24.67 -4.76 -6.41
C GLN A 45 23.32 -5.30 -6.90
N THR A 46 22.45 -5.70 -5.96
CA THR A 46 21.12 -6.25 -6.20
C THR A 46 20.08 -5.32 -5.59
N PRO A 47 18.96 -5.05 -6.29
CA PRO A 47 17.96 -4.10 -5.82
C PRO A 47 17.17 -4.64 -4.62
N LEU A 48 16.69 -3.72 -3.78
CA LEU A 48 15.70 -3.98 -2.74
C LEU A 48 14.40 -4.49 -3.36
N ARG A 49 13.84 -5.56 -2.81
CA ARG A 49 12.52 -6.09 -3.19
C ARG A 49 11.60 -6.11 -1.98
N ILE A 50 10.35 -5.73 -2.19
CA ILE A 50 9.34 -5.69 -1.13
C ILE A 50 8.18 -6.60 -1.52
N TYR A 51 7.79 -7.47 -0.61
CA TYR A 51 6.77 -8.48 -0.81
C TYR A 51 5.61 -8.31 0.17
N SER A 52 4.44 -8.79 -0.23
CA SER A 52 3.33 -9.05 0.69
C SER A 52 3.63 -10.25 1.58
N SER A 53 2.79 -10.45 2.61
CA SER A 53 2.87 -11.60 3.51
C SER A 53 2.71 -12.95 2.78
N ASP A 54 1.97 -12.96 1.68
CA ASP A 54 1.76 -14.11 0.80
C ASP A 54 2.77 -14.17 -0.37
N GLY A 55 3.85 -13.39 -0.33
CA GLY A 55 4.98 -13.50 -1.24
C GLY A 55 4.81 -12.82 -2.61
N LYS A 56 3.80 -11.97 -2.79
CA LYS A 56 3.59 -11.20 -4.03
C LYS A 56 4.53 -10.00 -4.07
N LEU A 57 5.24 -9.80 -5.18
CA LEU A 57 6.16 -8.66 -5.31
C LEU A 57 5.36 -7.35 -5.41
N ILE A 58 5.59 -6.44 -4.47
CA ILE A 58 4.93 -5.13 -4.38
C ILE A 58 5.72 -4.06 -5.11
N SER A 59 7.04 -4.02 -4.89
CA SER A 59 7.92 -3.02 -5.48
C SER A 59 9.38 -3.48 -5.48
N GLN A 60 10.18 -2.81 -6.30
CA GLN A 60 11.61 -2.99 -6.39
C GLN A 60 12.32 -1.64 -6.46
N PHE A 61 13.32 -1.42 -5.61
CA PHE A 61 14.10 -0.17 -5.55
C PHE A 61 15.59 -0.43 -5.83
N GLY A 62 16.19 0.41 -6.69
CA GLY A 62 17.60 0.33 -7.07
C GLY A 62 17.84 0.69 -8.55
N GLU A 63 18.92 1.44 -8.82
CA GLU A 63 19.21 1.94 -10.18
C GLU A 63 19.70 0.86 -11.15
N LYS A 64 20.34 -0.19 -10.62
CA LYS A 64 20.99 -1.25 -11.41
C LYS A 64 20.23 -2.56 -11.21
N ARG A 65 19.86 -3.20 -12.31
CA ARG A 65 19.32 -4.57 -12.31
C ARG A 65 20.46 -5.53 -12.53
N ARG A 66 20.63 -6.47 -11.59
CA ARG A 66 21.57 -7.59 -11.69
C ARG A 66 20.89 -8.86 -11.25
N ILE A 67 21.21 -9.94 -11.95
CA ILE A 67 20.92 -11.32 -11.55
C ILE A 67 22.30 -12.00 -11.58
N PRO A 68 22.98 -12.12 -10.43
CA PRO A 68 24.25 -12.80 -10.32
C PRO A 68 24.15 -14.23 -10.83
N LEU A 69 25.12 -14.67 -11.62
CA LEU A 69 25.24 -16.03 -12.12
C LEU A 69 26.69 -16.50 -11.91
N LYS A 70 26.89 -17.73 -11.46
CA LYS A 70 28.19 -18.38 -11.56
C LYS A 70 28.51 -18.70 -13.01
N LEU A 71 29.78 -18.83 -13.37
CA LEU A 71 30.17 -19.07 -14.76
C LEU A 71 29.55 -20.35 -15.36
N ASP A 72 29.40 -21.40 -14.55
CA ASP A 72 28.82 -22.69 -14.94
C ASP A 72 27.31 -22.63 -15.20
N GLU A 73 26.62 -21.63 -14.66
CA GLU A 73 25.20 -21.33 -14.93
C GLU A 73 25.00 -20.60 -16.27
N VAL A 74 26.07 -20.04 -16.86
CA VAL A 74 26.01 -19.32 -18.13
C VAL A 74 26.18 -20.30 -19.31
N PRO A 75 25.24 -20.35 -20.28
CA PRO A 75 25.37 -21.25 -21.42
C PRO A 75 26.66 -21.04 -22.22
N LYS A 76 27.35 -22.14 -22.55
CA LYS A 76 28.57 -22.11 -23.36
C LYS A 76 28.45 -21.31 -24.67
N PRO A 77 27.35 -21.42 -25.45
CA PRO A 77 27.21 -20.62 -26.67
C PRO A 77 27.17 -19.11 -26.41
N LEU A 78 26.64 -18.68 -25.26
CA LEU A 78 26.64 -17.26 -24.87
C LEU A 78 28.05 -16.77 -24.54
N LEU A 79 28.81 -17.55 -23.77
CA LEU A 79 30.22 -17.23 -23.48
C LEU A 79 31.04 -17.14 -24.77
N GLN A 80 30.86 -18.13 -25.66
CA GLN A 80 31.47 -18.17 -26.99
C GLN A 80 31.09 -16.97 -27.86
N ALA A 81 29.85 -16.48 -27.78
CA ALA A 81 29.41 -15.28 -28.52
C ALA A 81 30.17 -14.02 -28.09
N PHE A 82 30.38 -13.84 -26.78
CA PHE A 82 31.21 -12.75 -26.25
C PHE A 82 32.68 -12.90 -26.68
N ILE A 83 33.25 -14.10 -26.54
CA ILE A 83 34.64 -14.39 -26.93
C ILE A 83 34.84 -14.13 -28.44
N ALA A 84 33.99 -14.67 -29.31
CA ALA A 84 34.11 -14.48 -30.76
C ALA A 84 34.03 -13.01 -31.21
N THR A 85 33.28 -12.20 -30.46
CA THR A 85 32.99 -10.80 -30.82
C THR A 85 33.97 -9.80 -30.21
N GLU A 86 34.29 -9.98 -28.93
CA GLU A 86 35.08 -9.01 -28.16
C GLU A 86 36.57 -9.41 -28.09
N ASP A 87 36.88 -10.70 -27.96
CA ASP A 87 38.26 -11.19 -27.75
C ASP A 87 38.42 -12.66 -28.16
N SER A 88 38.59 -12.92 -29.46
CA SER A 88 38.58 -14.29 -30.00
C SER A 88 39.75 -15.18 -29.55
N ARG A 89 40.74 -14.60 -28.87
CA ARG A 89 41.92 -15.28 -28.33
C ARG A 89 42.05 -15.05 -26.83
N PHE A 90 40.93 -14.82 -26.15
CA PHE A 90 40.87 -14.51 -24.72
C PHE A 90 41.71 -15.48 -23.85
N TYR A 91 41.69 -16.77 -24.16
CA TYR A 91 42.45 -17.79 -23.42
C TYR A 91 43.93 -17.93 -23.84
N GLU A 92 44.37 -17.25 -24.90
CA GLU A 92 45.72 -17.40 -25.46
C GLU A 92 46.69 -16.27 -25.04
N HIS A 93 46.19 -15.18 -24.44
CA HIS A 93 46.99 -14.03 -24.03
C HIS A 93 46.84 -13.72 -22.53
N GLY A 94 47.73 -12.91 -21.96
CA GLY A 94 47.69 -12.52 -20.54
C GLY A 94 47.31 -11.05 -20.37
N GLY A 95 46.03 -10.73 -20.31
CA GLY A 95 45.51 -9.39 -20.06
C GLY A 95 45.37 -8.50 -21.30
N ILE A 96 46.39 -8.42 -22.15
CA ILE A 96 46.32 -7.72 -23.45
C ILE A 96 46.63 -8.68 -24.60
N ASP A 97 46.12 -8.37 -25.80
CA ASP A 97 46.40 -9.12 -27.02
C ASP A 97 47.34 -8.34 -27.96
N PRO A 98 48.67 -8.56 -27.91
CA PRO A 98 49.63 -7.83 -28.75
C PRO A 98 49.40 -8.04 -30.25
N ILE A 99 49.03 -9.26 -30.65
CA ILE A 99 48.78 -9.60 -32.05
C ILE A 99 47.47 -8.95 -32.52
N GLY A 100 46.45 -8.87 -31.66
CA GLY A 100 45.18 -8.19 -31.94
C GLY A 100 45.34 -6.67 -32.04
N VAL A 101 46.14 -6.07 -31.14
CA VAL A 101 46.49 -4.65 -31.19
C VAL A 101 47.25 -4.32 -32.47
N LEU A 102 48.25 -5.12 -32.85
CA LEU A 102 49.02 -4.94 -34.08
C LEU A 102 48.12 -5.05 -35.32
N ARG A 103 47.23 -6.04 -35.36
CA ARG A 103 46.24 -6.20 -36.43
C ARG A 103 45.33 -4.99 -36.56
N ALA A 104 44.78 -4.50 -35.44
CA ALA A 104 43.91 -3.32 -35.43
C ALA A 104 44.66 -2.05 -35.88
N ALA A 105 45.93 -1.89 -35.49
CA ALA A 105 46.78 -0.78 -35.93
C ALA A 105 47.06 -0.84 -37.44
N LEU A 106 47.34 -2.02 -37.99
CA LEU A 106 47.61 -2.21 -39.42
C LEU A 106 46.35 -1.97 -40.27
N VAL A 107 45.17 -2.41 -39.80
CA VAL A 107 43.87 -2.10 -40.43
C VAL A 107 43.59 -0.59 -40.40
N MET A 108 43.88 0.10 -39.29
CA MET A 108 43.70 1.55 -39.20
C MET A 108 44.64 2.31 -40.15
N LEU A 109 45.90 1.89 -40.26
CA LEU A 109 46.90 2.49 -41.16
C LEU A 109 46.56 2.27 -42.64
N THR A 110 45.96 1.12 -42.98
CA THR A 110 45.64 0.76 -44.37
C THR A 110 44.27 1.27 -44.83
N THR A 111 43.29 1.36 -43.93
CA THR A 111 41.91 1.74 -44.30
C THR A 111 41.50 3.16 -43.91
N GLY A 112 42.32 3.86 -43.11
CA GLY A 112 42.01 5.21 -42.62
C GLY A 112 40.87 5.28 -41.57
N GLU A 113 40.16 4.17 -41.32
CA GLU A 113 39.03 4.10 -40.40
C GLU A 113 39.30 3.12 -39.25
N LYS A 114 38.84 3.47 -38.04
CA LYS A 114 38.86 2.56 -36.88
C LYS A 114 37.74 1.52 -37.00
N LYS A 115 37.98 0.43 -37.73
CA LYS A 115 36.99 -0.64 -37.94
C LYS A 115 36.98 -1.74 -36.86
N GLN A 116 38.08 -1.96 -36.15
CA GLN A 116 38.22 -3.01 -35.11
C GLN A 116 38.67 -2.46 -33.76
N GLY A 117 38.16 -3.04 -32.67
CA GLY A 117 38.54 -2.69 -31.30
C GLY A 117 39.78 -3.46 -30.85
N ALA A 118 40.71 -2.78 -30.18
CA ALA A 118 41.95 -3.37 -29.65
C ALA A 118 41.89 -3.66 -28.13
N SER A 119 40.69 -3.78 -27.54
CA SER A 119 40.52 -3.98 -26.08
C SER A 119 40.07 -5.42 -25.80
N THR A 120 40.81 -6.13 -24.96
CA THR A 120 40.48 -7.49 -24.50
C THR A 120 39.36 -7.48 -23.47
N ILE A 121 38.79 -8.65 -23.15
CA ILE A 121 37.78 -8.78 -22.09
C ILE A 121 38.35 -8.31 -20.74
N THR A 122 39.58 -8.68 -20.40
CA THR A 122 40.27 -8.26 -19.17
C THR A 122 40.42 -6.73 -19.08
N MET A 123 40.76 -6.07 -20.21
CA MET A 123 40.79 -4.60 -20.26
C MET A 123 39.42 -3.96 -20.04
N GLN A 124 38.34 -4.63 -20.49
CA GLN A 124 36.99 -4.16 -20.23
C GLN A 124 36.58 -4.37 -18.77
N VAL A 125 37.00 -5.46 -18.12
CA VAL A 125 36.81 -5.67 -16.67
C VAL A 125 37.54 -4.57 -15.90
N ALA A 126 38.82 -4.32 -16.17
CA ALA A 126 39.58 -3.22 -15.58
C ALA A 126 38.84 -1.88 -15.70
N ARG A 127 38.36 -1.56 -16.90
CA ARG A 127 37.59 -0.35 -17.18
C ARG A 127 36.28 -0.27 -16.38
N ASN A 128 35.54 -1.36 -16.30
CA ASN A 128 34.19 -1.38 -15.71
C ASN A 128 34.20 -1.43 -14.18
N PHE A 129 35.29 -1.87 -13.55
CA PHE A 129 35.43 -1.92 -12.10
C PHE A 129 36.14 -0.69 -11.52
N PHE A 130 37.16 -0.16 -12.20
CA PHE A 130 38.13 0.73 -11.57
C PHE A 130 38.28 2.11 -12.20
N LEU A 131 37.83 2.32 -13.44
CA LEU A 131 38.14 3.53 -14.20
C LEU A 131 36.88 4.33 -14.56
N THR A 132 37.04 5.65 -14.69
CA THR A 132 36.00 6.54 -15.19
C THR A 132 35.80 6.38 -16.70
N ARG A 133 34.70 6.92 -17.23
CA ARG A 133 34.32 6.80 -18.66
C ARG A 133 35.10 7.74 -19.60
N ASP A 134 36.03 8.55 -19.10
CA ASP A 134 36.71 9.60 -19.87
C ASP A 134 37.67 9.04 -20.93
N LYS A 135 37.51 9.42 -22.20
CA LYS A 135 38.33 8.88 -23.31
C LYS A 135 39.73 9.51 -23.40
N THR A 136 40.55 9.34 -22.37
CA THR A 136 41.95 9.80 -22.37
C THR A 136 42.94 8.69 -22.71
N ILE A 137 44.11 9.06 -23.26
CA ILE A 137 45.22 8.13 -23.50
C ILE A 137 45.74 7.57 -22.17
N ILE A 138 45.81 8.41 -21.13
CA ILE A 138 46.26 8.00 -19.80
C ILE A 138 45.36 6.91 -19.17
N ARG A 139 44.04 7.01 -19.34
CA ARG A 139 43.11 5.95 -18.92
C ARG A 139 43.42 4.63 -19.64
N LYS A 140 43.75 4.69 -20.93
CA LYS A 140 44.05 3.47 -21.71
C LYS A 140 45.34 2.79 -21.25
N VAL A 141 46.32 3.57 -20.81
CA VAL A 141 47.54 3.06 -20.18
C VAL A 141 47.21 2.42 -18.82
N LYS A 142 46.37 3.05 -17.99
CA LYS A 142 45.86 2.46 -16.74
C LYS A 142 45.13 1.13 -16.97
N GLU A 143 44.26 1.04 -17.99
CA GLU A 143 43.58 -0.21 -18.36
C GLU A 143 44.57 -1.35 -18.63
N ILE A 144 45.65 -1.10 -19.37
CA ILE A 144 46.65 -2.12 -19.73
C ILE A 144 47.30 -2.68 -18.46
N PHE A 145 47.79 -1.82 -17.58
CA PHE A 145 48.49 -2.27 -16.37
C PHE A 145 47.57 -2.95 -15.36
N ILE A 146 46.35 -2.43 -15.17
CA ILE A 146 45.34 -3.09 -14.33
C ILE A 146 44.99 -4.47 -14.90
N SER A 147 44.91 -4.63 -16.22
CA SER A 147 44.59 -5.93 -16.84
C SER A 147 45.64 -6.99 -16.53
N TYR A 148 46.93 -6.64 -16.53
CA TYR A 148 47.99 -7.55 -16.11
C TYR A 148 47.84 -7.95 -14.64
N HIS A 149 47.60 -6.99 -13.74
CA HIS A 149 47.40 -7.25 -12.32
C HIS A 149 46.15 -8.12 -12.05
N ILE A 150 45.09 -7.96 -12.85
CA ILE A 150 43.90 -8.82 -12.77
C ILE A 150 44.28 -10.27 -13.11
N GLU A 151 45.04 -10.51 -14.17
CA GLU A 151 45.40 -11.87 -14.63
C GLU A 151 46.44 -12.57 -13.77
N GLU A 152 47.19 -11.82 -12.95
CA GLU A 152 48.05 -12.40 -11.90
C GLU A 152 47.24 -12.92 -10.71
N LEU A 153 46.06 -12.35 -10.46
CA LEU A 153 45.26 -12.61 -9.25
C LEU A 153 44.05 -13.51 -9.49
N LEU A 154 43.50 -13.50 -10.70
CA LEU A 154 42.29 -14.21 -11.11
C LEU A 154 42.55 -15.08 -12.33
N THR A 155 41.91 -16.25 -12.36
CA THR A 155 41.87 -17.14 -13.52
C THR A 155 41.03 -16.54 -14.66
N LYS A 156 41.22 -17.05 -15.88
CA LYS A 156 40.44 -16.64 -17.06
C LYS A 156 38.93 -16.79 -16.85
N ASP A 157 38.54 -17.85 -16.18
CA ASP A 157 37.15 -18.17 -15.88
C ASP A 157 36.56 -17.15 -14.89
N GLU A 158 37.27 -16.83 -13.80
CA GLU A 158 36.86 -15.78 -12.86
C GLU A 158 36.74 -14.40 -13.53
N ILE A 159 37.67 -14.06 -14.43
CA ILE A 159 37.62 -12.81 -15.20
C ILE A 159 36.38 -12.78 -16.10
N LEU A 160 36.09 -13.89 -16.78
CA LEU A 160 34.93 -14.01 -17.65
C LEU A 160 33.63 -13.95 -16.84
N GLU A 161 33.58 -14.56 -15.66
CA GLU A 161 32.46 -14.50 -14.72
C GLU A 161 32.18 -13.05 -14.28
N LEU A 162 33.21 -12.32 -13.85
CA LEU A 162 33.08 -10.90 -13.48
C LEU A 162 32.62 -10.05 -14.66
N TYR A 163 33.12 -10.34 -15.86
CA TYR A 163 32.72 -9.65 -17.08
C TYR A 163 31.24 -9.84 -17.38
N VAL A 164 30.77 -11.09 -17.47
CA VAL A 164 29.38 -11.41 -17.83
C VAL A 164 28.38 -10.99 -16.76
N ASN A 165 28.79 -10.81 -15.50
CA ASN A 165 27.92 -10.31 -14.43
C ASN A 165 27.90 -8.78 -14.29
N ARG A 166 28.94 -8.06 -14.75
CA ARG A 166 29.05 -6.60 -14.57
C ARG A 166 28.77 -5.78 -15.83
N ILE A 167 28.97 -6.34 -17.02
CA ILE A 167 28.87 -5.57 -18.26
C ILE A 167 27.51 -4.87 -18.40
N TYR A 168 27.51 -3.58 -18.72
CA TYR A 168 26.27 -2.82 -18.94
C TYR A 168 25.68 -3.17 -20.29
N LEU A 169 24.44 -3.66 -20.31
CA LEU A 169 23.79 -4.17 -21.52
C LEU A 169 22.57 -3.32 -21.93
N GLY A 170 22.32 -2.17 -21.27
CA GLY A 170 21.19 -1.29 -21.60
C GLY A 170 19.97 -1.53 -20.71
N GLN A 171 18.98 -0.63 -20.74
CA GLN A 171 17.74 -0.74 -19.92
C GLN A 171 17.98 -0.99 -18.42
N ARG A 172 19.04 -0.40 -17.85
CA ARG A 172 19.50 -0.64 -16.46
C ARG A 172 19.94 -2.08 -16.17
N ALA A 173 20.02 -2.95 -17.17
CA ALA A 173 20.55 -4.31 -17.04
C ALA A 173 22.09 -4.30 -17.00
N TYR A 174 22.63 -4.86 -15.92
CA TYR A 174 24.05 -5.14 -15.76
C TYR A 174 24.22 -6.64 -15.63
N GLY A 175 25.01 -7.21 -16.52
CA GLY A 175 25.23 -8.65 -16.64
C GLY A 175 24.17 -9.40 -17.44
N VAL A 176 24.56 -10.59 -17.91
CA VAL A 176 23.80 -11.39 -18.87
C VAL A 176 22.50 -11.94 -18.30
N GLY A 177 22.46 -12.29 -17.01
CA GLY A 177 21.25 -12.72 -16.32
C GLY A 177 20.17 -11.63 -16.34
N ALA A 178 20.53 -10.41 -15.96
CA ALA A 178 19.62 -9.28 -16.01
C ALA A 178 19.18 -8.94 -17.44
N ALA A 179 20.07 -9.06 -18.43
CA ALA A 179 19.73 -8.78 -19.83
C ALA A 179 18.77 -9.82 -20.41
N ALA A 180 18.97 -11.11 -20.11
CA ALA A 180 18.06 -12.19 -20.52
C ALA A 180 16.63 -11.92 -20.03
N GLN A 181 16.50 -11.59 -18.75
CA GLN A 181 15.21 -11.23 -18.18
C GLN A 181 14.65 -9.96 -18.82
N VAL A 182 15.44 -8.86 -18.89
CA VAL A 182 14.96 -7.56 -19.36
C VAL A 182 14.52 -7.55 -20.82
N TYR A 183 15.18 -8.32 -21.70
CA TYR A 183 14.89 -8.30 -23.13
C TYR A 183 13.96 -9.42 -23.61
N PHE A 184 13.95 -10.56 -22.92
CA PHE A 184 13.23 -11.76 -23.36
C PHE A 184 12.34 -12.38 -22.28
N GLY A 185 12.46 -11.97 -21.01
CA GLY A 185 11.69 -12.53 -19.90
C GLY A 185 12.04 -14.00 -19.60
N LYS A 186 13.29 -14.40 -19.87
CA LYS A 186 13.77 -15.78 -19.78
C LYS A 186 15.00 -15.89 -18.88
N ASP A 187 15.20 -17.06 -18.28
CA ASP A 187 16.49 -17.45 -17.72
C ASP A 187 17.54 -17.59 -18.84
N VAL A 188 18.82 -17.37 -18.51
CA VAL A 188 19.92 -17.45 -19.50
C VAL A 188 19.97 -18.79 -20.24
N LYS A 189 19.63 -19.89 -19.54
CA LYS A 189 19.60 -21.26 -20.08
C LYS A 189 18.53 -21.48 -21.15
N ASP A 190 17.47 -20.67 -21.15
CA ASP A 190 16.32 -20.80 -22.05
C ASP A 190 16.43 -19.88 -23.27
N LEU A 191 17.55 -19.15 -23.40
CA LEU A 191 17.81 -18.30 -24.56
C LEU A 191 18.13 -19.13 -25.81
N THR A 192 17.72 -18.63 -26.97
CA THR A 192 18.15 -19.19 -28.26
C THR A 192 19.52 -18.64 -28.66
N LEU A 193 20.19 -19.30 -29.62
CA LEU A 193 21.47 -18.81 -30.17
C LEU A 193 21.34 -17.38 -30.74
N SER A 194 20.18 -17.06 -31.33
CA SER A 194 19.87 -15.73 -31.86
C SER A 194 19.76 -14.69 -30.75
N GLU A 195 19.09 -15.02 -29.64
CA GLU A 195 18.96 -14.17 -28.45
C GLU A 195 20.30 -13.97 -27.73
N MET A 196 21.09 -15.04 -27.55
CA MET A 196 22.44 -14.99 -26.97
C MET A 196 23.37 -14.08 -27.79
N SER A 197 23.33 -14.22 -29.12
CA SER A 197 24.13 -13.40 -30.05
C SER A 197 23.70 -11.93 -30.05
N MET A 198 22.42 -11.65 -29.79
CA MET A 198 21.94 -10.29 -29.59
C MET A 198 22.60 -9.71 -28.32
N ILE A 199 22.48 -10.40 -27.18
CA ILE A 199 23.02 -9.95 -25.89
C ILE A 199 24.53 -9.69 -26.00
N ALA A 200 25.29 -10.61 -26.58
CA ALA A 200 26.73 -10.48 -26.79
C ALA A 200 27.11 -9.32 -27.75
N GLY A 201 26.18 -8.84 -28.57
CA GLY A 201 26.38 -7.71 -29.46
C GLY A 201 26.27 -6.33 -28.81
N LEU A 202 25.61 -6.25 -27.65
CA LEU A 202 25.28 -5.00 -26.94
C LEU A 202 26.47 -4.23 -26.35
N PRO A 203 27.54 -4.85 -25.79
CA PRO A 203 28.64 -4.13 -25.11
C PRO A 203 29.23 -2.97 -25.92
N LYS A 204 29.30 -3.13 -27.25
CA LYS A 204 29.82 -2.12 -28.18
C LYS A 204 29.08 -0.78 -28.06
N ALA A 205 27.75 -0.81 -27.96
CA ALA A 205 26.93 0.39 -27.81
C ALA A 205 25.53 0.04 -27.24
N PRO A 206 25.43 -0.21 -25.92
CA PRO A 206 24.23 -0.79 -25.29
C PRO A 206 22.96 0.07 -25.40
N SER A 207 23.11 1.38 -25.58
CA SER A 207 21.97 2.31 -25.72
C SER A 207 21.45 2.39 -27.16
N THR A 208 22.31 2.28 -28.18
CA THR A 208 21.94 2.47 -29.60
C THR A 208 21.74 1.17 -30.37
N LEU A 209 22.27 0.05 -29.87
CA LEU A 209 22.07 -1.31 -30.39
C LEU A 209 21.00 -2.07 -29.60
N ASN A 210 20.28 -1.37 -28.73
CA ASN A 210 19.25 -1.92 -27.88
C ASN A 210 18.06 -2.43 -28.71
N PRO A 211 17.60 -3.68 -28.53
CA PRO A 211 16.57 -4.27 -29.38
C PRO A 211 15.16 -3.72 -29.10
N VAL A 212 14.94 -3.07 -27.95
CA VAL A 212 13.64 -2.44 -27.62
C VAL A 212 13.51 -1.07 -28.29
N THR A 213 14.55 -0.25 -28.25
CA THR A 213 14.51 1.11 -28.82
C THR A 213 15.00 1.17 -30.27
N SER A 214 15.76 0.18 -30.74
CA SER A 214 16.33 0.14 -32.09
C SER A 214 16.41 -1.29 -32.65
N PRO A 215 15.26 -1.93 -32.95
CA PRO A 215 15.22 -3.34 -33.38
C PRO A 215 16.07 -3.64 -34.61
N SER A 216 16.02 -2.79 -35.64
CA SER A 216 16.77 -3.01 -36.89
C SER A 216 18.29 -2.99 -36.69
N ARG A 217 18.80 -2.08 -35.85
CA ARG A 217 20.22 -2.00 -35.51
C ARG A 217 20.66 -3.19 -34.65
N ALA A 218 19.81 -3.64 -33.73
CA ALA A 218 20.06 -4.82 -32.91
C ALA A 218 20.16 -6.09 -33.76
N VAL A 219 19.24 -6.29 -34.71
CA VAL A 219 19.28 -7.41 -35.67
C VAL A 219 20.55 -7.39 -36.52
N ALA A 220 20.91 -6.22 -37.06
CA ALA A 220 22.14 -6.08 -37.83
C ALA A 220 23.37 -6.44 -36.98
N ARG A 221 23.41 -6.01 -35.70
CA ARG A 221 24.52 -6.33 -34.79
C ARG A 221 24.55 -7.81 -34.43
N ARG A 222 23.40 -8.42 -34.11
CA ARG A 222 23.25 -9.86 -33.84
C ARG A 222 23.81 -10.68 -35.00
N ASN A 223 23.49 -10.31 -36.25
CA ASN A 223 23.98 -11.02 -37.43
C ASN A 223 25.51 -10.96 -37.57
N VAL A 224 26.12 -9.85 -37.15
CA VAL A 224 27.59 -9.74 -37.08
C VAL A 224 28.16 -10.68 -36.03
N VAL A 225 27.54 -10.80 -34.85
CA VAL A 225 27.97 -11.74 -33.81
C VAL A 225 27.88 -13.18 -34.31
N LEU A 226 26.75 -13.57 -34.89
CA LEU A 226 26.54 -14.88 -35.50
C LEU A 226 27.59 -15.20 -36.58
N MET A 227 27.93 -14.22 -37.43
CA MET A 227 28.97 -14.36 -38.45
C MET A 227 30.34 -14.64 -37.80
N ARG A 228 30.69 -13.89 -36.75
CA ARG A 228 31.96 -14.08 -36.03
C ARG A 228 32.04 -15.44 -35.35
N MET A 229 30.94 -15.91 -34.74
CA MET A 229 30.88 -17.23 -34.12
C MET A 229 31.09 -18.36 -35.15
N ASN A 230 30.56 -18.20 -36.37
CA ASN A 230 30.79 -19.15 -37.46
C ASN A 230 32.24 -19.09 -37.98
N GLU A 231 32.80 -17.89 -38.18
CA GLU A 231 34.19 -17.70 -38.64
C GLU A 231 35.24 -18.35 -37.72
N VAL A 232 35.00 -18.32 -36.40
CA VAL A 232 35.92 -18.93 -35.42
C VAL A 232 35.56 -20.40 -35.11
N GLY A 233 34.51 -20.94 -35.73
CA GLY A 233 34.12 -22.35 -35.60
C GLY A 233 33.36 -22.72 -34.32
N TYR A 234 32.75 -21.76 -33.62
CA TYR A 234 31.92 -22.05 -32.43
C TYR A 234 30.51 -22.54 -32.78
N ILE A 235 30.02 -22.23 -33.98
CA ILE A 235 28.75 -22.73 -34.50
C ILE A 235 28.95 -23.27 -35.91
N SER A 236 28.13 -24.24 -36.30
CA SER A 236 28.10 -24.78 -37.65
C SER A 236 27.41 -23.82 -38.63
N GLN A 237 27.65 -24.02 -39.93
CA GLN A 237 26.96 -23.28 -40.98
C GLN A 237 25.43 -23.46 -40.92
N ALA A 238 24.94 -24.61 -40.46
CA ALA A 238 23.52 -24.88 -40.32
C ALA A 238 22.89 -24.06 -39.18
N GLU A 239 23.53 -24.04 -38.01
CA GLU A 239 23.10 -23.23 -36.86
C GLU A 239 23.15 -21.73 -37.17
N TYR A 240 24.17 -21.29 -37.90
CA TYR A 240 24.29 -19.91 -38.38
C TYR A 240 23.08 -19.50 -39.23
N GLN A 241 22.70 -20.31 -40.22
CA GLN A 241 21.55 -20.01 -41.08
C GLN A 241 20.22 -20.07 -40.31
N ALA A 242 20.04 -21.05 -39.41
CA ALA A 242 18.84 -21.15 -38.58
C ALA A 242 18.66 -19.91 -37.68
N ALA A 243 19.73 -19.47 -37.00
CA ALA A 243 19.69 -18.31 -36.10
C ALA A 243 19.48 -16.97 -36.84
N LEU A 244 19.91 -16.86 -38.11
CA LEU A 244 19.65 -15.69 -38.95
C LEU A 244 18.16 -15.54 -39.29
N GLN A 245 17.47 -16.64 -39.57
CA GLN A 245 16.06 -16.67 -39.93
C GLN A 245 15.12 -16.52 -38.72
N GLU A 246 15.63 -16.74 -37.51
CA GLU A 246 14.87 -16.57 -36.28
C GLU A 246 14.46 -15.09 -36.08
N PRO A 247 13.14 -14.79 -35.95
CA PRO A 247 12.66 -13.45 -35.65
C PRO A 247 13.11 -12.99 -34.26
N LEU A 248 13.79 -11.85 -34.17
CA LEU A 248 14.22 -11.28 -32.89
C LEU A 248 13.07 -10.47 -32.25
N ILE A 249 12.25 -11.12 -31.42
CA ILE A 249 11.19 -10.48 -30.65
C ILE A 249 11.74 -10.12 -29.27
N ALA A 250 12.23 -8.89 -29.10
CA ALA A 250 12.61 -8.37 -27.80
C ALA A 250 11.59 -7.33 -27.32
N LYS A 251 11.18 -7.43 -26.06
CA LYS A 251 10.33 -6.44 -25.38
C LYS A 251 10.97 -6.09 -24.04
N TYR A 252 10.59 -4.96 -23.48
CA TYR A 252 11.05 -4.62 -22.14
C TYR A 252 10.24 -5.41 -21.11
N HIS A 253 10.91 -6.27 -20.35
CA HIS A 253 10.35 -6.99 -19.20
C HIS A 253 10.82 -6.31 -17.90
N GLY A 254 9.86 -5.75 -17.16
CA GLY A 254 10.07 -5.26 -15.80
C GLY A 254 10.12 -6.40 -14.79
N ALA A 255 10.40 -6.09 -13.53
CA ALA A 255 9.88 -6.94 -12.47
C ALA A 255 8.35 -6.87 -12.56
N GLU A 256 7.68 -8.01 -12.74
CA GLU A 256 6.22 -8.04 -12.74
C GLU A 256 5.77 -7.73 -11.31
N ILE A 257 5.13 -6.57 -11.15
CA ILE A 257 4.56 -6.18 -9.87
C ILE A 257 3.26 -6.96 -9.74
N ASP A 258 3.29 -7.97 -8.87
CA ASP A 258 2.14 -8.85 -8.62
C ASP A 258 1.05 -8.15 -7.79
N LEU A 259 1.44 -7.17 -6.96
CA LEU A 259 0.52 -6.41 -6.11
C LEU A 259 0.87 -4.93 -6.13
N TYR A 260 -0.03 -4.09 -6.63
CA TYR A 260 0.16 -2.63 -6.56
C TYR A 260 -0.22 -2.08 -5.17
N ALA A 261 0.75 -1.92 -4.27
CA ALA A 261 0.56 -1.32 -2.95
C ALA A 261 1.65 -0.26 -2.64
N PRO A 262 1.59 0.91 -3.30
CA PRO A 262 2.69 1.87 -3.29
C PRO A 262 2.94 2.56 -1.93
N TYR A 263 1.89 2.79 -1.14
CA TYR A 263 2.05 3.41 0.19
C TYR A 263 2.87 2.51 1.14
N ILE A 264 2.60 1.20 1.15
CA ILE A 264 3.39 0.28 1.99
C ILE A 264 4.80 0.09 1.42
N SER A 265 4.96 0.08 0.09
CA SER A 265 6.31 -0.04 -0.48
C SER A 265 7.18 1.15 -0.14
N GLU A 266 6.63 2.37 -0.14
CA GLU A 266 7.40 3.54 0.32
C GLU A 266 7.71 3.49 1.81
N MET A 267 6.78 3.04 2.65
CA MET A 267 7.06 2.86 4.08
C MET A 267 8.16 1.84 4.33
N ALA A 268 8.13 0.69 3.66
CA ALA A 268 9.17 -0.33 3.77
C ALA A 268 10.51 0.14 3.17
N ARG A 269 10.49 0.90 2.06
CA ARG A 269 11.70 1.53 1.52
C ARG A 269 12.32 2.50 2.53
N ASP A 270 11.51 3.40 3.08
CA ASP A 270 11.95 4.40 4.06
C ASP A 270 12.52 3.73 5.32
N TYR A 271 11.89 2.67 5.80
CA TYR A 271 12.43 1.84 6.89
C TYR A 271 13.83 1.31 6.58
N MET A 272 14.00 0.68 5.41
CA MET A 272 15.29 0.10 5.02
C MET A 272 16.38 1.17 4.87
N VAL A 273 16.04 2.32 4.30
CA VAL A 273 16.98 3.45 4.15
C VAL A 273 17.36 4.03 5.51
N GLN A 274 16.41 4.21 6.43
CA GLN A 274 16.71 4.71 7.78
C GLN A 274 17.59 3.75 8.57
N LYS A 275 17.41 2.44 8.38
CA LYS A 275 18.11 1.41 9.15
C LYS A 275 19.50 1.07 8.60
N TYR A 276 19.62 0.89 7.28
CA TYR A 276 20.85 0.41 6.64
C TYR A 276 21.58 1.50 5.83
N GLY A 277 20.98 2.68 5.66
CA GLY A 277 21.48 3.72 4.76
C GLY A 277 21.07 3.46 3.30
N GLU A 278 21.08 4.52 2.49
CA GLU A 278 20.55 4.47 1.11
C GLU A 278 21.33 3.50 0.21
N GLU A 279 22.67 3.53 0.29
CA GLU A 279 23.52 2.69 -0.55
C GLU A 279 23.31 1.20 -0.28
N GLU A 280 23.43 0.78 0.99
CA GLU A 280 23.25 -0.63 1.36
C GLU A 280 21.82 -1.09 1.10
N ALA A 281 20.81 -0.29 1.46
CA ALA A 281 19.41 -0.63 1.25
C ALA A 281 19.11 -0.95 -0.22
N TYR A 282 19.68 -0.20 -1.17
CA TYR A 282 19.40 -0.36 -2.59
C TYR A 282 20.36 -1.29 -3.34
N THR A 283 21.42 -1.76 -2.70
CA THR A 283 22.46 -2.54 -3.40
C THR A 283 22.76 -3.90 -2.78
N ASN A 284 22.31 -4.20 -1.56
CA ASN A 284 22.58 -5.49 -0.92
C ASN A 284 21.54 -6.58 -1.23
N GLY A 285 20.54 -6.29 -2.07
CA GLY A 285 19.57 -7.30 -2.52
C GLY A 285 18.58 -7.76 -1.47
N TYR A 286 18.27 -6.94 -0.47
CA TYR A 286 17.33 -7.30 0.59
C TYR A 286 15.94 -7.66 0.04
N ASN A 287 15.34 -8.71 0.61
CA ASN A 287 13.94 -9.06 0.40
C ASN A 287 13.18 -8.72 1.69
N VAL A 288 12.27 -7.74 1.62
CA VAL A 288 11.46 -7.30 2.76
C VAL A 288 10.06 -7.89 2.63
N TYR A 289 9.67 -8.73 3.57
CA TYR A 289 8.32 -9.28 3.65
C TYR A 289 7.49 -8.44 4.61
N THR A 290 6.40 -7.87 4.10
CA THR A 290 5.46 -7.07 4.88
C THR A 290 4.36 -7.94 5.51
N THR A 291 3.62 -7.38 6.46
CA THR A 291 2.43 -8.06 7.04
C THR A 291 1.17 -7.94 6.18
N ILE A 292 1.24 -7.21 5.06
CA ILE A 292 0.12 -6.95 4.15
C ILE A 292 -0.34 -8.24 3.48
N SER A 293 -1.62 -8.53 3.54
CA SER A 293 -2.24 -9.59 2.75
C SER A 293 -2.65 -9.04 1.40
N SER A 294 -2.23 -9.67 0.29
CA SER A 294 -2.60 -9.21 -1.05
C SER A 294 -4.12 -9.15 -1.28
N ASP A 295 -4.85 -10.19 -0.85
CA ASP A 295 -6.31 -10.28 -0.96
C ASP A 295 -7.02 -9.16 -0.17
N ILE A 296 -6.65 -8.99 1.11
CA ILE A 296 -7.26 -7.94 1.96
C ILE A 296 -6.90 -6.55 1.44
N GLN A 297 -5.67 -6.35 0.93
CA GLN A 297 -5.23 -5.09 0.36
C GLN A 297 -6.03 -4.72 -0.89
N LEU A 298 -6.25 -5.65 -1.82
CA LEU A 298 -7.05 -5.41 -3.02
C LEU A 298 -8.51 -5.09 -2.69
N LYS A 299 -9.11 -5.82 -1.74
CA LYS A 299 -10.47 -5.54 -1.23
C LYS A 299 -10.56 -4.15 -0.59
N ALA A 300 -9.55 -3.74 0.18
CA ALA A 300 -9.50 -2.41 0.78
C ALA A 300 -9.39 -1.30 -0.26
N GLN A 301 -8.55 -1.48 -1.29
CA GLN A 301 -8.41 -0.55 -2.40
C GLN A 301 -9.71 -0.41 -3.19
N GLN A 302 -10.37 -1.52 -3.51
CA GLN A 302 -11.63 -1.52 -4.23
C GLN A 302 -12.73 -0.82 -3.44
N ALA A 303 -12.93 -1.19 -2.18
CA ALA A 303 -13.93 -0.57 -1.32
C ALA A 303 -13.69 0.94 -1.12
N LEU A 304 -12.43 1.37 -0.97
CA LEU A 304 -12.10 2.79 -0.90
C LEU A 304 -12.42 3.52 -2.21
N ARG A 305 -12.01 2.97 -3.37
CA ARG A 305 -12.25 3.59 -4.68
C ARG A 305 -13.75 3.69 -4.97
N ASN A 306 -14.49 2.60 -4.77
CA ASN A 306 -15.95 2.56 -4.94
C ASN A 306 -16.64 3.60 -4.06
N ASN A 307 -16.25 3.69 -2.79
CA ASN A 307 -16.83 4.66 -1.86
C ASN A 307 -16.54 6.12 -2.27
N VAL A 308 -15.32 6.41 -2.71
CA VAL A 308 -14.93 7.74 -3.17
C VAL A 308 -15.63 8.11 -4.49
N TYR A 309 -15.78 7.17 -5.44
CA TYR A 309 -16.60 7.39 -6.63
C TYR A 309 -18.05 7.65 -6.28
N ALA A 310 -18.62 6.83 -5.39
CA ALA A 310 -20.00 6.99 -4.94
C ALA A 310 -20.22 8.39 -4.35
N TYR A 311 -19.32 8.85 -3.46
CA TYR A 311 -19.34 10.22 -2.92
C TYR A 311 -19.25 11.28 -4.02
N ASP A 312 -18.32 11.13 -4.94
CA ASP A 312 -18.05 12.16 -5.93
C ASP A 312 -19.21 12.29 -6.94
N GLU A 313 -19.79 11.16 -7.33
CA GLU A 313 -20.90 11.10 -8.29
C GLU A 313 -22.18 11.73 -7.74
N ARG A 314 -22.52 11.47 -6.47
CA ARG A 314 -23.71 12.05 -5.84
C ARG A 314 -23.60 13.56 -5.59
N HIS A 315 -22.40 14.12 -5.55
CA HIS A 315 -22.16 15.57 -5.51
C HIS A 315 -22.21 16.23 -6.88
N GLY A 316 -22.24 15.45 -7.98
CA GLY A 316 -22.46 15.94 -9.33
C GLY A 316 -21.19 16.08 -10.15
N TYR A 317 -21.39 16.19 -11.46
CA TYR A 317 -20.36 16.27 -12.48
C TYR A 317 -19.82 17.70 -12.61
N ARG A 318 -18.50 17.85 -12.48
CA ARG A 318 -17.78 19.13 -12.55
C ARG A 318 -17.51 19.60 -13.98
N GLY A 319 -17.80 18.78 -14.97
CA GLY A 319 -17.54 19.06 -16.38
C GLY A 319 -16.37 18.25 -16.94
N PRO A 320 -16.10 18.40 -18.26
CA PRO A 320 -15.04 17.65 -18.94
C PRO A 320 -13.65 18.02 -18.41
N ALA A 321 -12.71 17.09 -18.53
CA ALA A 321 -11.33 17.29 -18.12
C ALA A 321 -10.56 18.24 -19.03
N ALA A 322 -11.00 18.43 -20.28
CA ALA A 322 -10.54 19.45 -21.22
C ALA A 322 -11.49 19.53 -22.43
N VAL A 323 -11.33 20.55 -23.26
CA VAL A 323 -11.90 20.62 -24.61
C VAL A 323 -10.76 20.47 -25.61
N LEU A 324 -10.81 19.45 -26.47
CA LEU A 324 -9.80 19.16 -27.50
C LEU A 324 -10.09 19.91 -28.80
N TRP A 325 -11.37 20.08 -29.15
CA TRP A 325 -11.80 20.90 -30.27
C TRP A 325 -13.21 21.47 -30.05
N THR A 326 -13.52 22.55 -30.76
CA THR A 326 -14.86 23.17 -30.77
C THR A 326 -15.48 23.08 -32.16
N ASP A 327 -14.81 23.68 -33.15
CA ASP A 327 -15.38 23.87 -34.49
C ASP A 327 -14.87 22.82 -35.48
N LYS A 328 -13.54 22.72 -35.62
CA LYS A 328 -12.89 21.75 -36.49
C LYS A 328 -12.57 20.47 -35.71
N LYS A 329 -13.26 19.38 -36.05
CA LYS A 329 -12.95 18.05 -35.51
C LYS A 329 -11.51 17.67 -35.86
N LEU A 330 -10.73 17.34 -34.84
CA LEU A 330 -9.40 16.77 -34.98
C LEU A 330 -9.48 15.40 -35.69
N ASP A 331 -8.47 15.07 -36.48
CA ASP A 331 -8.38 13.74 -37.05
C ASP A 331 -8.06 12.68 -35.98
N LEU A 332 -8.17 11.41 -36.34
CA LEU A 332 -7.95 10.31 -35.39
C LEU A 332 -6.53 10.30 -34.81
N VAL A 333 -5.53 10.70 -35.59
CA VAL A 333 -4.13 10.69 -35.19
C VAL A 333 -3.87 11.80 -34.18
N GLU A 334 -4.42 12.99 -34.43
CA GLU A 334 -4.37 14.15 -33.52
C GLU A 334 -5.07 13.82 -32.19
N ILE A 335 -6.28 13.25 -32.23
CA ILE A 335 -7.00 12.86 -31.00
C ILE A 335 -6.19 11.86 -30.17
N LYS A 336 -5.66 10.81 -30.81
CA LYS A 336 -4.84 9.81 -30.13
C LYS A 336 -3.59 10.43 -29.52
N THR A 337 -2.97 11.38 -30.22
CA THR A 337 -1.78 12.09 -29.74
C THR A 337 -2.09 12.91 -28.50
N GLU A 338 -3.21 13.64 -28.48
CA GLU A 338 -3.63 14.40 -27.29
C GLU A 338 -4.02 13.50 -26.11
N LEU A 339 -4.73 12.39 -26.36
CA LEU A 339 -5.10 11.45 -25.31
C LEU A 339 -3.88 10.70 -24.74
N ALA A 340 -2.88 10.39 -25.56
CA ALA A 340 -1.65 9.71 -25.12
C ALA A 340 -0.77 10.55 -24.19
N LYS A 341 -0.94 11.89 -24.18
CA LYS A 341 -0.27 12.79 -23.21
C LYS A 341 -0.83 12.66 -21.79
N VAL A 342 -2.04 12.10 -21.65
CA VAL A 342 -2.75 12.04 -20.38
C VAL A 342 -2.54 10.67 -19.74
N ILE A 343 -1.95 10.67 -18.55
CA ILE A 343 -1.71 9.47 -17.77
C ILE A 343 -3.04 9.02 -17.14
N PRO A 344 -3.49 7.77 -17.33
CA PRO A 344 -4.64 7.21 -16.63
C PRO A 344 -4.49 7.28 -15.11
N VAL A 345 -5.60 7.46 -14.40
CA VAL A 345 -5.61 7.55 -12.92
C VAL A 345 -6.43 6.40 -12.36
N GLN A 346 -5.76 5.39 -11.80
CA GLN A 346 -6.39 4.15 -11.33
C GLN A 346 -7.22 3.51 -12.46
N GLU A 347 -8.52 3.34 -12.26
CA GLU A 347 -9.47 2.76 -13.20
C GLU A 347 -9.97 3.79 -14.25
N LEU A 348 -9.62 5.07 -14.09
CA LEU A 348 -10.02 6.14 -15.01
C LEU A 348 -9.05 6.26 -16.17
N TYR A 349 -9.58 6.16 -17.39
CA TYR A 349 -8.82 6.40 -18.60
C TYR A 349 -9.44 7.51 -19.45
N PRO A 350 -8.62 8.29 -20.18
CA PRO A 350 -9.11 9.43 -20.94
C PRO A 350 -9.80 8.98 -22.23
N ALA A 351 -10.87 9.67 -22.59
CA ALA A 351 -11.59 9.49 -23.85
C ALA A 351 -12.02 10.84 -24.44
N ALA A 352 -12.11 10.92 -25.76
CA ALA A 352 -12.63 12.10 -26.44
C ALA A 352 -14.05 11.83 -26.96
N VAL A 353 -14.97 12.77 -26.72
CA VAL A 353 -16.35 12.70 -27.20
C VAL A 353 -16.38 13.01 -28.70
N ILE A 354 -16.79 12.03 -29.52
CA ILE A 354 -16.80 12.15 -30.99
C ILE A 354 -18.20 12.27 -31.59
N GLY A 355 -19.24 11.98 -30.80
CA GLY A 355 -20.63 12.09 -31.22
C GLY A 355 -21.57 11.95 -30.04
N ILE A 356 -22.68 12.69 -30.07
CA ILE A 356 -23.72 12.67 -29.04
C ILE A 356 -25.04 12.34 -29.71
N ALA A 357 -25.77 11.39 -29.12
CA ALA A 357 -27.17 11.13 -29.43
C ALA A 357 -28.01 11.43 -28.19
N ASP A 358 -29.31 11.10 -28.19
CA ASP A 358 -30.23 11.51 -27.11
C ASP A 358 -29.80 11.01 -25.72
N GLN A 359 -29.66 9.69 -25.53
CA GLN A 359 -29.27 9.11 -24.24
C GLN A 359 -27.99 8.26 -24.32
N GLN A 360 -27.10 8.58 -25.25
CA GLN A 360 -25.81 7.91 -25.38
C GLN A 360 -24.75 8.81 -26.01
N VAL A 361 -23.49 8.51 -25.71
CA VAL A 361 -22.32 9.23 -26.23
C VAL A 361 -21.32 8.27 -26.84
N ASN A 362 -20.87 8.57 -28.05
CA ASN A 362 -19.78 7.87 -28.71
C ASN A 362 -18.46 8.55 -28.33
N VAL A 363 -17.52 7.75 -27.83
CA VAL A 363 -16.21 8.21 -27.39
C VAL A 363 -15.10 7.42 -28.05
N ILE A 364 -13.93 8.02 -28.18
CA ILE A 364 -12.72 7.33 -28.65
C ILE A 364 -11.65 7.33 -27.57
N THR A 365 -11.03 6.17 -27.35
CA THR A 365 -9.97 6.00 -26.34
C THR A 365 -8.60 6.35 -26.91
N ALA A 366 -7.58 6.48 -26.06
CA ALA A 366 -6.19 6.68 -26.49
C ALA A 366 -5.67 5.58 -27.44
N LYS A 367 -6.26 4.38 -27.39
CA LYS A 367 -5.94 3.26 -28.30
C LYS A 367 -6.54 3.43 -29.70
N GLY A 368 -7.50 4.35 -29.87
CA GLY A 368 -8.27 4.53 -31.10
C GLY A 368 -9.53 3.66 -31.16
N GLU A 369 -9.92 3.03 -30.05
CA GLU A 369 -11.15 2.23 -29.96
C GLU A 369 -12.34 3.16 -29.76
N THR A 370 -13.37 3.02 -30.59
CA THR A 370 -14.66 3.68 -30.37
C THR A 370 -15.48 2.87 -29.37
N LYS A 371 -15.95 3.52 -28.30
CA LYS A 371 -16.84 2.95 -27.30
C LYS A 371 -18.10 3.78 -27.16
N VAL A 372 -19.17 3.17 -26.63
CA VAL A 372 -20.45 3.83 -26.38
C VAL A 372 -20.70 3.90 -24.87
N ILE A 373 -21.00 5.09 -24.36
CA ILE A 373 -21.51 5.29 -23.01
C ILE A 373 -23.03 5.40 -23.13
N THR A 374 -23.76 4.44 -22.56
CA THR A 374 -25.23 4.45 -22.55
C THR A 374 -25.76 5.32 -21.42
N TRP A 375 -27.09 5.50 -21.36
CA TRP A 375 -27.72 6.36 -20.35
C TRP A 375 -27.37 5.98 -18.91
N ASN A 376 -27.23 4.68 -18.60
CA ASN A 376 -26.84 4.23 -17.27
C ASN A 376 -25.48 4.79 -16.84
N GLY A 377 -24.54 4.94 -17.78
CA GLY A 377 -23.24 5.56 -17.55
C GLY A 377 -23.25 7.09 -17.48
N LEU A 378 -24.39 7.75 -17.77
CA LEU A 378 -24.50 9.20 -17.92
C LEU A 378 -25.48 9.84 -16.93
N LYS A 379 -26.59 9.17 -16.62
CA LYS A 379 -27.77 9.73 -15.92
C LYS A 379 -27.48 10.31 -14.53
N TRP A 380 -26.35 9.92 -13.92
CA TRP A 380 -25.89 10.44 -12.63
C TRP A 380 -25.40 11.89 -12.70
N ALA A 381 -24.91 12.32 -13.86
CA ALA A 381 -24.05 13.50 -14.06
C ALA A 381 -24.81 14.84 -14.03
N ARG A 382 -25.55 15.09 -12.94
CA ARG A 382 -26.08 16.42 -12.61
C ARG A 382 -24.93 17.40 -12.48
N LYS A 383 -25.07 18.61 -13.02
CA LYS A 383 -24.04 19.66 -12.87
C LYS A 383 -23.71 19.91 -11.40
N PHE A 384 -22.43 19.85 -11.04
CA PHE A 384 -21.92 20.33 -9.75
C PHE A 384 -22.09 21.85 -9.66
N ILE A 385 -22.71 22.35 -8.59
CA ILE A 385 -22.82 23.80 -8.31
C ILE A 385 -21.90 24.17 -7.15
N ASN A 386 -22.01 23.44 -6.03
CA ASN A 386 -21.10 23.49 -4.89
C ASN A 386 -21.33 22.25 -4.01
N ASP A 387 -20.56 22.11 -2.92
CA ASP A 387 -20.63 20.95 -2.03
C ASP A 387 -22.02 20.74 -1.38
N LYS A 388 -22.91 21.74 -1.39
CA LYS A 388 -24.27 21.66 -0.80
C LYS A 388 -25.39 21.61 -1.84
N ARG A 389 -25.07 21.76 -3.14
CA ARG A 389 -26.08 21.92 -4.19
C ARG A 389 -25.63 21.30 -5.51
N GLN A 390 -26.55 20.55 -6.11
CA GLN A 390 -26.42 19.99 -7.46
C GLN A 390 -27.47 20.61 -8.39
N GLY A 391 -27.20 20.59 -9.69
CA GLY A 391 -28.15 20.98 -10.74
C GLY A 391 -29.30 19.97 -10.88
N SER A 392 -30.24 20.28 -11.77
CA SER A 392 -31.35 19.38 -12.10
C SER A 392 -30.84 18.05 -12.69
N PRO A 393 -31.56 16.93 -12.48
CA PRO A 393 -31.32 15.67 -13.21
C PRO A 393 -31.26 15.92 -14.73
N PRO A 394 -30.20 15.46 -15.44
CA PRO A 394 -30.13 15.59 -16.88
C PRO A 394 -31.22 14.73 -17.55
N LYS A 395 -31.69 15.15 -18.72
CA LYS A 395 -32.71 14.43 -19.50
C LYS A 395 -32.13 13.80 -20.77
N SER A 396 -31.06 14.39 -21.29
CA SER A 396 -30.32 13.92 -22.47
C SER A 396 -28.81 13.97 -22.22
N ALA A 397 -28.03 13.29 -23.05
CA ALA A 397 -26.58 13.33 -23.02
C ALA A 397 -26.02 14.72 -23.38
N ALA A 398 -26.75 15.50 -24.19
CA ALA A 398 -26.38 16.87 -24.56
C ALA A 398 -26.49 17.86 -23.37
N ASP A 399 -27.24 17.51 -22.32
CA ASP A 399 -27.26 18.29 -21.07
C ASP A 399 -25.96 18.15 -20.27
N ILE A 400 -25.16 17.12 -20.58
CA ILE A 400 -24.00 16.69 -19.79
C ILE A 400 -22.69 17.01 -20.52
N LEU A 401 -22.60 16.68 -21.81
CA LEU A 401 -21.36 16.70 -22.58
C LEU A 401 -21.53 17.40 -23.94
N LYS A 402 -20.39 17.76 -24.55
CA LYS A 402 -20.29 18.27 -25.91
C LYS A 402 -19.27 17.48 -26.73
N VAL A 403 -19.48 17.45 -28.05
CA VAL A 403 -18.49 16.90 -28.98
C VAL A 403 -17.19 17.70 -28.88
N GLY A 404 -16.05 17.01 -28.83
CA GLY A 404 -14.74 17.61 -28.64
C GLY A 404 -14.24 17.67 -27.21
N GLU A 405 -15.04 17.25 -26.24
CA GLU A 405 -14.62 17.18 -24.85
C GLU A 405 -13.75 15.94 -24.58
N ARG A 406 -12.67 16.13 -23.80
CA ARG A 406 -11.93 15.04 -23.16
C ARG A 406 -12.55 14.77 -21.80
N ILE A 407 -12.96 13.53 -21.58
CA ILE A 407 -13.60 13.08 -20.35
C ILE A 407 -12.80 11.93 -19.71
N TRP A 408 -13.14 11.63 -18.47
CA TRP A 408 -12.72 10.39 -17.83
C TRP A 408 -13.83 9.35 -17.95
N ILE A 409 -13.44 8.13 -18.28
CA ILE A 409 -14.36 6.99 -18.29
C ILE A 409 -13.75 5.85 -17.47
N ARG A 410 -14.63 5.04 -16.89
CA ARG A 410 -14.27 3.80 -16.20
C ARG A 410 -15.23 2.70 -16.60
N ASP A 411 -14.75 1.47 -16.54
CA ASP A 411 -15.63 0.31 -16.60
C ASP A 411 -16.20 0.07 -15.20
N SER A 412 -17.53 0.05 -15.06
CA SER A 412 -18.17 -0.27 -13.78
C SER A 412 -18.24 -1.78 -13.51
N GLY A 413 -17.90 -2.61 -14.51
CA GLY A 413 -18.14 -4.05 -14.54
C GLY A 413 -19.44 -4.44 -15.25
N GLU A 414 -20.41 -3.52 -15.33
CA GLU A 414 -21.69 -3.74 -16.02
C GLU A 414 -21.83 -2.89 -17.29
N TYR A 415 -21.33 -1.66 -17.26
CA TYR A 415 -21.38 -0.73 -18.37
C TYR A 415 -20.23 0.27 -18.30
N LEU A 416 -19.93 0.88 -19.45
CA LEU A 416 -18.99 1.98 -19.49
C LEU A 416 -19.62 3.22 -18.85
N GLN A 417 -18.93 3.86 -17.91
CA GLN A 417 -19.45 4.97 -17.13
C GLN A 417 -18.64 6.25 -17.36
N LEU A 418 -19.33 7.37 -17.57
CA LEU A 418 -18.74 8.70 -17.43
C LEU A 418 -18.29 8.88 -15.99
N SER A 419 -17.08 9.36 -15.80
CA SER A 419 -16.48 9.55 -14.48
C SER A 419 -15.67 10.83 -14.44
N GLN A 420 -15.15 11.13 -13.26
CA GLN A 420 -14.26 12.24 -13.03
C GLN A 420 -13.28 11.85 -11.92
N VAL A 421 -12.13 12.50 -11.90
CA VAL A 421 -11.15 12.28 -10.84
C VAL A 421 -11.73 12.84 -9.54
N PRO A 422 -11.89 12.03 -8.49
CA PRO A 422 -12.46 12.51 -7.22
C PRO A 422 -11.58 13.57 -6.57
N GLU A 423 -12.23 14.61 -6.03
CA GLU A 423 -11.53 15.64 -5.25
C GLU A 423 -11.50 15.32 -3.75
N VAL A 424 -12.44 14.51 -3.27
CA VAL A 424 -12.46 14.05 -1.88
C VAL A 424 -11.34 13.04 -1.65
N ALA A 425 -10.70 13.12 -0.49
CA ALA A 425 -9.72 12.14 -0.06
C ALA A 425 -10.36 11.08 0.83
N SER A 426 -9.75 9.90 0.84
CA SER A 426 -10.11 8.82 1.74
C SER A 426 -8.86 8.04 2.12
N ALA A 427 -8.92 7.34 3.24
CA ALA A 427 -7.87 6.45 3.70
C ALA A 427 -8.48 5.29 4.48
N THR A 428 -7.90 4.10 4.35
CA THR A 428 -8.26 2.94 5.16
C THR A 428 -7.06 2.13 5.60
N VAL A 429 -7.15 1.56 6.80
CA VAL A 429 -6.15 0.67 7.40
C VAL A 429 -6.87 -0.43 8.17
N SER A 430 -6.32 -1.64 8.14
CA SER A 430 -6.79 -2.75 8.95
C SER A 430 -5.66 -3.43 9.73
N LEU A 431 -5.98 -3.90 10.92
CA LEU A 431 -5.08 -4.58 11.85
C LEU A 431 -5.60 -5.96 12.21
N ASP A 432 -4.67 -6.86 12.49
CA ASP A 432 -4.92 -8.07 13.26
C ASP A 432 -5.18 -7.72 14.75
N PRO A 433 -6.32 -8.15 15.33
CA PRO A 433 -6.63 -7.90 16.73
C PRO A 433 -5.60 -8.43 17.72
N GLN A 434 -4.96 -9.56 17.41
CA GLN A 434 -4.14 -10.30 18.36
C GLN A 434 -2.72 -9.76 18.48
N ASN A 435 -2.15 -9.24 17.40
CA ASN A 435 -0.73 -8.82 17.39
C ASN A 435 -0.46 -7.45 16.76
N GLY A 436 -1.48 -6.78 16.20
CA GLY A 436 -1.32 -5.47 15.57
C GLY A 436 -0.71 -5.49 14.17
N ALA A 437 -0.55 -6.66 13.53
CA ALA A 437 -0.06 -6.74 12.16
C ALA A 437 -0.97 -5.94 11.22
N ILE A 438 -0.40 -5.01 10.46
CA ILE A 438 -1.15 -4.24 9.46
C ILE A 438 -1.51 -5.16 8.28
N ARG A 439 -2.79 -5.50 8.14
CA ARG A 439 -3.27 -6.42 7.09
C ARG A 439 -3.55 -5.72 5.76
N SER A 440 -3.96 -4.46 5.80
CA SER A 440 -4.08 -3.58 4.64
C SER A 440 -3.82 -2.11 5.01
N LEU A 441 -3.31 -1.34 4.05
CA LEU A 441 -3.03 0.09 4.18
C LEU A 441 -3.22 0.81 2.84
N VAL A 442 -4.16 1.77 2.80
CA VAL A 442 -4.44 2.61 1.64
C VAL A 442 -4.47 4.08 2.08
N GLY A 443 -3.45 4.84 1.69
CA GLY A 443 -3.25 6.24 2.11
C GLY A 443 -3.97 7.31 1.29
N GLY A 444 -4.67 6.91 0.22
CA GLY A 444 -5.33 7.83 -0.71
C GLY A 444 -5.94 7.11 -1.92
N TYR A 445 -6.73 7.86 -2.70
CA TYR A 445 -7.33 7.37 -3.95
C TYR A 445 -6.30 6.94 -5.00
N SER A 446 -5.24 7.74 -5.19
CA SER A 446 -4.16 7.42 -6.11
C SER A 446 -2.81 7.93 -5.60
N PHE A 447 -1.85 7.02 -5.47
CA PHE A 447 -0.50 7.36 -5.06
C PHE A 447 0.23 8.25 -6.08
N SER A 448 -0.01 8.03 -7.38
CA SER A 448 0.56 8.88 -8.44
C SER A 448 0.06 10.32 -8.40
N GLN A 449 -1.10 10.55 -7.81
CA GLN A 449 -1.68 11.89 -7.64
C GLN A 449 -1.23 12.52 -6.32
N SER A 450 -1.13 11.71 -5.25
CA SER A 450 -0.72 12.17 -3.93
C SER A 450 0.00 11.06 -3.18
N GLN A 451 1.31 11.23 -3.00
CA GLN A 451 2.15 10.32 -2.22
C GLN A 451 2.00 10.53 -0.70
N TYR A 452 1.27 11.58 -0.28
CA TYR A 452 0.97 11.86 1.12
C TYR A 452 0.16 10.71 1.74
N ASN A 453 0.72 10.05 2.75
CA ASN A 453 0.12 8.89 3.38
C ASN A 453 -0.80 9.32 4.52
N ARG A 454 -2.10 9.41 4.22
CA ARG A 454 -3.09 9.90 5.18
C ARG A 454 -3.28 8.96 6.38
N ILE A 455 -2.84 7.70 6.32
CA ILE A 455 -2.93 6.76 7.44
C ILE A 455 -2.00 7.14 8.59
N THR A 456 -0.79 7.57 8.27
CA THR A 456 0.27 7.85 9.25
C THR A 456 0.50 9.35 9.46
N GLN A 457 0.15 10.19 8.49
CA GLN A 457 0.51 11.61 8.48
C GLN A 457 -0.68 12.56 8.69
N ALA A 458 -1.90 12.18 8.27
CA ALA A 458 -3.05 13.08 8.32
C ALA A 458 -3.71 13.06 9.71
N LYS A 459 -3.44 14.10 10.52
CA LYS A 459 -4.17 14.35 11.76
C LYS A 459 -5.52 15.01 11.45
N ARG A 460 -6.62 14.35 11.80
CA ARG A 460 -7.99 14.76 11.48
C ARG A 460 -8.87 14.68 12.72
N GLN A 461 -9.89 15.53 12.81
CA GLN A 461 -10.78 15.53 13.96
C GLN A 461 -11.52 14.19 14.06
N LEU A 462 -11.52 13.57 15.24
CA LEU A 462 -12.08 12.23 15.44
C LEU A 462 -13.62 12.20 15.41
N GLY A 463 -14.25 13.30 15.85
CA GLY A 463 -15.69 13.39 16.01
C GLY A 463 -16.26 12.30 16.92
N SER A 464 -17.47 11.85 16.62
CA SER A 464 -18.18 10.83 17.44
C SER A 464 -17.47 9.47 17.61
N ASN A 465 -16.37 9.20 16.92
CA ASN A 465 -15.54 8.01 17.16
C ASN A 465 -14.81 8.05 18.52
N ILE A 466 -14.72 9.20 19.18
CA ILE A 466 -14.14 9.30 20.53
C ILE A 466 -15.01 8.60 21.59
N LYS A 467 -16.33 8.50 21.34
CA LYS A 467 -17.33 8.15 22.35
C LYS A 467 -17.09 6.79 23.01
N PRO A 468 -16.77 5.70 22.28
CA PRO A 468 -16.53 4.39 22.90
C PRO A 468 -15.48 4.45 24.00
N PHE A 469 -14.42 5.26 23.85
CA PHE A 469 -13.36 5.42 24.85
C PHE A 469 -13.85 6.17 26.10
N ILE A 470 -14.72 7.18 25.93
CA ILE A 470 -15.34 7.92 27.04
C ILE A 470 -16.30 7.02 27.81
N TYR A 471 -17.14 6.28 27.09
CA TYR A 471 -18.05 5.32 27.72
C TYR A 471 -17.28 4.18 28.41
N ALA A 472 -16.15 3.73 27.85
CA ALA A 472 -15.27 2.77 28.52
C ALA A 472 -14.76 3.33 29.85
N ALA A 473 -14.28 4.58 29.86
CA ALA A 473 -13.84 5.26 31.08
C ALA A 473 -14.98 5.41 32.13
N ALA A 474 -16.22 5.61 31.67
CA ALA A 474 -17.39 5.69 32.54
C ALA A 474 -17.76 4.33 33.13
N LEU A 475 -17.67 3.24 32.36
CA LEU A 475 -17.88 1.87 32.86
C LEU A 475 -16.85 1.51 33.94
N GLU A 476 -15.57 1.86 33.74
CA GLU A 476 -14.51 1.69 34.74
C GLU A 476 -14.73 2.56 36.01
N LYS A 477 -15.64 3.54 35.95
CA LYS A 477 -16.10 4.37 37.08
C LYS A 477 -17.54 4.06 37.52
N GLY A 478 -17.98 2.82 37.32
CA GLY A 478 -19.22 2.30 37.90
C GLY A 478 -20.49 2.57 37.10
N PHE A 479 -20.41 3.15 35.90
CA PHE A 479 -21.55 3.07 34.99
C PHE A 479 -21.74 1.64 34.49
N THR A 480 -22.95 1.33 34.07
CA THR A 480 -23.34 0.09 33.41
C THR A 480 -24.00 0.41 32.07
N LEU A 481 -24.19 -0.60 31.21
CA LEU A 481 -24.95 -0.40 29.96
C LEU A 481 -26.41 0.01 30.20
N ALA A 482 -26.95 -0.29 31.39
CA ALA A 482 -28.29 0.07 31.83
C ALA A 482 -28.37 1.43 32.54
N THR A 483 -27.24 2.07 32.86
CA THR A 483 -27.24 3.39 33.53
C THR A 483 -28.00 4.41 32.69
N LEU A 484 -28.99 5.07 33.32
CA LEU A 484 -29.72 6.17 32.71
C LEU A 484 -28.89 7.44 32.78
N ILE A 485 -28.61 8.02 31.61
CA ILE A 485 -27.97 9.34 31.48
C ILE A 485 -29.01 10.28 30.88
N ASN A 486 -29.17 11.46 31.47
CA ASN A 486 -30.15 12.42 31.02
C ASN A 486 -29.84 12.90 29.58
N ASN A 487 -30.73 12.65 28.62
CA ASN A 487 -30.69 13.20 27.26
C ASN A 487 -31.55 14.48 27.19
N ALA A 488 -31.04 15.53 27.81
CA ALA A 488 -31.63 16.88 27.79
C ALA A 488 -30.58 17.93 27.37
N PRO A 489 -30.99 19.14 26.94
CA PRO A 489 -30.06 20.22 26.62
C PRO A 489 -29.07 20.52 27.76
N ILE A 490 -27.86 20.95 27.41
CA ILE A 490 -26.85 21.40 28.38
C ILE A 490 -26.75 22.92 28.24
N ASN A 491 -27.20 23.64 29.27
CA ASN A 491 -27.14 25.09 29.37
C ASN A 491 -26.26 25.47 30.56
N GLN A 492 -24.95 25.43 30.41
CA GLN A 492 -24.03 25.99 31.41
C GLN A 492 -23.23 27.12 30.77
N PRO A 493 -23.33 28.36 31.30
CA PRO A 493 -22.47 29.44 30.88
C PRO A 493 -21.05 29.20 31.37
N ASP A 494 -20.08 29.25 30.46
CA ASP A 494 -18.67 29.39 30.84
C ASP A 494 -18.37 30.88 31.00
N ILE A 495 -18.28 31.32 32.25
CA ILE A 495 -18.09 32.72 32.63
C ILE A 495 -16.68 33.22 32.21
N SER A 496 -15.74 32.31 31.94
CA SER A 496 -14.35 32.66 31.54
C SER A 496 -14.16 32.94 30.05
N GLN A 497 -15.08 32.46 29.20
CA GLN A 497 -14.98 32.52 27.72
C GLN A 497 -15.97 33.53 27.10
N GLY A 498 -16.77 34.24 27.92
CA GLY A 498 -17.75 35.24 27.47
C GLY A 498 -18.90 34.69 26.62
N THR A 499 -18.91 33.39 26.29
CA THR A 499 -19.94 32.72 25.49
C THR A 499 -20.28 31.35 26.08
N ALA A 500 -21.58 31.05 26.21
CA ALA A 500 -22.05 29.77 26.75
C ALA A 500 -21.88 28.64 25.71
N TRP A 501 -21.13 27.59 26.05
CA TRP A 501 -21.04 26.38 25.23
C TRP A 501 -22.31 25.54 25.37
N ARG A 502 -23.02 25.34 24.25
CA ARG A 502 -24.32 24.65 24.18
C ARG A 502 -24.26 23.50 23.17
N PRO A 503 -23.71 22.33 23.54
CA PRO A 503 -23.63 21.19 22.64
C PRO A 503 -25.03 20.68 22.30
N LYS A 504 -25.24 20.34 21.01
CA LYS A 504 -26.53 19.84 20.49
C LYS A 504 -26.41 18.41 19.99
N ASN A 505 -27.51 17.67 20.04
CA ASN A 505 -27.61 16.37 19.38
C ASN A 505 -27.71 16.52 17.85
N SER A 506 -27.43 15.44 17.11
CA SER A 506 -27.67 15.37 15.67
C SER A 506 -28.48 14.10 15.36
N PRO A 507 -29.80 14.23 15.09
CA PRO A 507 -30.60 15.47 15.09
C PRO A 507 -30.80 16.08 16.50
N ASP A 508 -31.23 17.33 16.56
CA ASP A 508 -31.44 18.12 17.80
C ASP A 508 -32.72 17.66 18.55
N ILE A 509 -32.74 16.40 18.99
CA ILE A 509 -33.87 15.74 19.66
C ILE A 509 -33.43 15.27 21.06
N TYR A 510 -34.33 15.42 22.04
CA TYR A 510 -34.10 15.12 23.45
C TYR A 510 -35.21 14.20 23.96
N GLY A 511 -34.82 13.04 24.48
CA GLY A 511 -35.73 11.97 24.90
C GLY A 511 -35.80 11.75 26.42
N GLY A 512 -35.18 12.62 27.22
CA GLY A 512 -35.10 12.43 28.68
C GLY A 512 -34.11 11.34 29.10
N PRO A 513 -34.24 10.74 30.29
CA PRO A 513 -33.35 9.68 30.74
C PRO A 513 -33.23 8.54 29.73
N THR A 514 -32.02 8.19 29.32
CA THR A 514 -31.76 7.18 28.28
C THR A 514 -30.63 6.26 28.73
N ARG A 515 -30.76 4.94 28.51
CA ARG A 515 -29.71 3.97 28.87
C ARG A 515 -28.43 4.22 28.09
N LEU A 516 -27.28 4.03 28.73
CA LEU A 516 -25.93 4.19 28.16
C LEU A 516 -25.79 3.43 26.82
N ARG A 517 -26.25 2.17 26.75
CA ARG A 517 -26.26 1.37 25.51
C ARG A 517 -26.89 2.12 24.34
N VAL A 518 -28.09 2.67 24.55
CA VAL A 518 -28.84 3.41 23.51
C VAL A 518 -28.12 4.71 23.17
N GLY A 519 -27.61 5.42 24.18
CA GLY A 519 -26.84 6.67 24.00
C GLY A 519 -25.60 6.50 23.13
N LEU A 520 -24.84 5.42 23.32
CA LEU A 520 -23.69 5.09 22.47
C LEU A 520 -24.15 4.66 21.06
N ALA A 521 -25.17 3.80 20.97
CA ALA A 521 -25.67 3.27 19.70
C ALA A 521 -26.22 4.35 18.75
N GLN A 522 -26.98 5.29 19.31
CA GLN A 522 -27.54 6.45 18.60
C GLN A 522 -26.57 7.65 18.57
N SER A 523 -25.39 7.52 19.18
CA SER A 523 -24.37 8.57 19.20
C SER A 523 -24.89 9.89 19.76
N ILE A 524 -25.57 9.86 20.90
CA ILE A 524 -26.14 11.06 21.54
C ILE A 524 -24.99 11.93 22.08
N ASN A 525 -25.00 13.23 21.76
CA ASN A 525 -23.89 14.15 22.07
C ASN A 525 -23.90 14.54 23.54
N VAL A 526 -25.05 14.99 24.04
CA VAL A 526 -25.17 15.47 25.42
C VAL A 526 -24.90 14.37 26.46
N MET A 527 -25.23 13.12 26.16
CA MET A 527 -24.90 11.97 27.02
C MET A 527 -23.39 11.71 27.08
N SER A 528 -22.66 11.88 25.96
CA SER A 528 -21.20 11.76 25.94
C SER A 528 -20.54 12.81 26.82
N VAL A 529 -21.04 14.06 26.77
CA VAL A 529 -20.58 15.15 27.63
C VAL A 529 -20.83 14.82 29.11
N ARG A 530 -22.02 14.35 29.45
CA ARG A 530 -22.37 13.95 30.83
C ARG A 530 -21.55 12.75 31.32
N ALA A 531 -21.29 11.76 30.47
CA ALA A 531 -20.41 10.63 30.79
C ALA A 531 -18.97 11.10 31.06
N MET A 532 -18.44 12.00 30.22
CA MET A 532 -17.12 12.61 30.44
C MET A 532 -17.07 13.42 31.74
N ARG A 533 -18.11 14.19 32.05
CA ARG A 533 -18.21 14.94 33.32
C ARG A 533 -18.25 14.03 34.55
N HIS A 534 -18.95 12.90 34.48
CA HIS A 534 -18.93 11.87 35.52
C HIS A 534 -17.53 11.31 35.73
N VAL A 535 -16.80 11.07 34.64
CA VAL A 535 -15.41 10.60 34.72
C VAL A 535 -14.46 11.68 35.22
N GLY A 536 -14.69 12.93 34.84
CA GLY A 536 -13.77 14.06 34.99
C GLY A 536 -12.88 14.22 33.75
N LEU A 537 -12.60 15.47 33.37
CA LEU A 537 -11.84 15.81 32.16
C LEU A 537 -10.42 15.22 32.17
N ASP A 538 -9.66 15.44 33.24
CA ASP A 538 -8.27 14.96 33.33
C ASP A 538 -8.18 13.43 33.33
N ALA A 539 -9.10 12.77 34.03
CA ALA A 539 -9.19 11.30 34.05
C ALA A 539 -9.57 10.76 32.66
N THR A 540 -10.46 11.44 31.93
CA THR A 540 -10.81 11.09 30.55
C THR A 540 -9.59 11.22 29.63
N ILE A 541 -8.84 12.33 29.72
CA ILE A 541 -7.62 12.54 28.94
C ILE A 541 -6.56 11.47 29.27
N ALA A 542 -6.35 11.18 30.55
CA ALA A 542 -5.42 10.13 30.97
C ALA A 542 -5.82 8.76 30.40
N GLN A 543 -7.12 8.45 30.34
CA GLN A 543 -7.60 7.22 29.72
C GLN A 543 -7.37 7.21 28.21
N LEU A 544 -7.63 8.33 27.51
CA LEU A 544 -7.36 8.44 26.07
C LEU A 544 -5.87 8.26 25.73
N ILE A 545 -4.97 8.77 26.56
CA ILE A 545 -3.53 8.54 26.39
C ILE A 545 -3.20 7.04 26.48
N LYS A 546 -3.83 6.30 27.41
CA LYS A 546 -3.66 4.83 27.49
C LYS A 546 -4.13 4.10 26.24
N PHE A 547 -5.10 4.64 25.49
CA PHE A 547 -5.51 4.09 24.19
C PHE A 547 -4.53 4.40 23.05
N GLY A 548 -3.40 5.07 23.32
CA GLY A 548 -2.36 5.38 22.32
C GLY A 548 -2.54 6.74 21.63
N PHE A 549 -3.45 7.59 22.11
CA PHE A 549 -3.57 8.96 21.58
C PHE A 549 -2.44 9.86 22.12
N ASN A 550 -1.90 10.71 21.25
CA ASN A 550 -0.83 11.62 21.61
C ASN A 550 -1.37 12.74 22.53
N PRO A 551 -0.77 12.98 23.70
CA PRO A 551 -1.23 14.00 24.65
C PRO A 551 -1.29 15.42 24.05
N ASN A 552 -0.40 15.74 23.11
CA ASN A 552 -0.36 17.07 22.47
C ASN A 552 -1.53 17.30 21.50
N ASP A 553 -2.22 16.24 21.09
CA ASP A 553 -3.36 16.31 20.17
C ASP A 553 -4.72 16.26 20.90
N LEU A 554 -4.71 16.23 22.25
CA LEU A 554 -5.90 16.16 23.09
C LEU A 554 -6.23 17.54 23.71
N PRO A 555 -7.35 18.18 23.31
CA PRO A 555 -7.74 19.46 23.89
C PRO A 555 -8.20 19.29 25.34
N ARG A 556 -7.73 20.18 26.22
CA ARG A 556 -8.09 20.21 27.65
C ARG A 556 -9.39 21.00 27.90
N ASN A 557 -10.46 20.63 27.22
CA ASN A 557 -11.80 21.20 27.46
C ASN A 557 -12.90 20.20 27.10
N GLU A 558 -14.16 20.53 27.42
CA GLU A 558 -15.27 19.58 27.28
C GLU A 558 -15.58 19.18 25.83
N SER A 559 -15.09 19.92 24.83
CA SER A 559 -15.29 19.57 23.42
C SER A 559 -14.66 18.22 23.05
N ILE A 560 -13.70 17.73 23.85
CA ILE A 560 -13.13 16.39 23.67
C ILE A 560 -14.22 15.31 23.73
N ALA A 561 -15.31 15.55 24.46
CA ALA A 561 -16.43 14.62 24.54
C ALA A 561 -17.18 14.42 23.22
N LEU A 562 -16.96 15.32 22.26
CA LEU A 562 -17.50 15.31 20.91
C LEU A 562 -16.44 15.03 19.83
N GLY A 563 -15.19 14.81 20.24
CA GLY A 563 -14.09 14.37 19.38
C GLY A 563 -13.37 15.49 18.64
N SER A 564 -13.14 16.61 19.31
CA SER A 564 -12.30 17.70 18.79
C SER A 564 -10.79 17.35 18.73
N SER A 565 -10.38 16.18 19.22
CA SER A 565 -9.02 15.64 19.10
C SER A 565 -8.63 15.39 17.64
N SER A 566 -7.41 15.77 17.27
CA SER A 566 -6.86 15.60 15.92
C SER A 566 -5.91 14.40 15.85
N VAL A 567 -6.34 13.29 15.25
CA VAL A 567 -5.62 12.00 15.30
C VAL A 567 -5.47 11.37 13.92
N THR A 568 -4.52 10.45 13.77
CA THR A 568 -4.33 9.73 12.51
C THR A 568 -5.22 8.48 12.42
N PRO A 569 -5.60 8.01 11.22
CA PRO A 569 -6.32 6.75 11.06
C PRO A 569 -5.61 5.55 11.70
N LEU A 570 -4.27 5.52 11.71
CA LEU A 570 -3.51 4.46 12.40
C LEU A 570 -3.76 4.50 13.91
N GLN A 571 -3.73 5.67 14.56
CA GLN A 571 -4.04 5.77 15.99
C GLN A 571 -5.48 5.32 16.29
N VAL A 572 -6.43 5.68 15.42
CA VAL A 572 -7.85 5.30 15.59
C VAL A 572 -8.03 3.79 15.50
N VAL A 573 -7.49 3.14 14.47
CA VAL A 573 -7.65 1.68 14.33
C VAL A 573 -6.97 0.93 15.49
N THR A 574 -5.80 1.39 15.95
CA THR A 574 -5.10 0.81 17.11
C THR A 574 -5.92 0.93 18.39
N ALA A 575 -6.52 2.10 18.63
CA ALA A 575 -7.38 2.32 19.80
C ALA A 575 -8.65 1.44 19.75
N PHE A 576 -9.29 1.29 18.58
CA PHE A 576 -10.43 0.38 18.42
C PHE A 576 -10.04 -1.09 18.58
N ASN A 577 -8.81 -1.45 18.25
CA ASN A 577 -8.29 -2.82 18.36
C ASN A 577 -8.34 -3.35 19.80
N VAL A 578 -8.19 -2.45 20.78
CA VAL A 578 -8.29 -2.75 22.22
C VAL A 578 -9.64 -3.38 22.57
N PHE A 579 -10.74 -2.96 21.92
CA PHE A 579 -12.05 -3.58 22.18
C PHE A 579 -12.18 -4.95 21.52
N ALA A 580 -11.54 -5.16 20.38
CA ALA A 580 -11.59 -6.41 19.62
C ALA A 580 -10.82 -7.55 20.29
N ASN A 581 -9.81 -7.24 21.11
CA ASN A 581 -8.86 -8.21 21.64
C ASN A 581 -8.89 -8.39 23.16
N GLY A 582 -9.93 -7.88 23.84
CA GLY A 582 -10.10 -8.06 25.29
C GLY A 582 -9.35 -7.04 26.16
N GLY A 583 -8.96 -5.89 25.60
CA GLY A 583 -8.45 -4.75 26.37
C GLY A 583 -6.95 -4.49 26.23
N PHE A 584 -6.27 -5.10 25.25
CA PHE A 584 -4.82 -5.03 25.08
C PHE A 584 -4.41 -4.02 24.01
N LEU A 585 -3.43 -3.16 24.34
CA LEU A 585 -2.85 -2.20 23.40
C LEU A 585 -1.66 -2.81 22.65
N VAL A 586 -1.93 -3.45 21.51
CA VAL A 586 -0.88 -3.99 20.62
C VAL A 586 -0.13 -2.88 19.87
N GLU A 587 1.11 -3.17 19.46
CA GLU A 587 1.95 -2.27 18.67
C GLU A 587 1.79 -2.56 17.18
N PRO A 588 1.25 -1.63 16.36
CA PRO A 588 1.11 -1.87 14.93
C PRO A 588 2.46 -2.04 14.23
N PHE A 589 2.59 -3.05 13.38
CA PHE A 589 3.80 -3.31 12.61
C PHE A 589 3.50 -3.78 11.18
N TYR A 590 4.41 -3.45 10.26
CA TYR A 590 4.22 -3.71 8.82
C TYR A 590 5.34 -4.48 8.15
N ILE A 591 6.47 -4.71 8.83
CA ILE A 591 7.57 -5.56 8.35
C ILE A 591 7.53 -6.83 9.19
N ASP A 592 7.30 -7.97 8.55
CA ASP A 592 7.31 -9.29 9.18
C ASP A 592 8.76 -9.80 9.31
N ARG A 593 9.52 -9.73 8.22
CA ARG A 593 10.93 -10.10 8.21
C ARG A 593 11.70 -9.46 7.06
N VAL A 594 13.00 -9.39 7.21
CA VAL A 594 13.94 -9.01 6.17
C VAL A 594 14.91 -10.16 5.95
N GLU A 595 15.13 -10.49 4.68
CA GLU A 595 16.10 -11.48 4.24
C GLU A 595 17.19 -10.78 3.41
N ASP A 596 18.40 -11.34 3.44
CA ASP A 596 19.49 -10.95 2.55
C ASP A 596 19.29 -11.50 1.12
N ALA A 597 20.25 -11.24 0.22
CA ALA A 597 20.23 -11.74 -1.15
C ALA A 597 20.27 -13.28 -1.28
N TYR A 598 20.65 -13.99 -0.21
CA TYR A 598 20.74 -15.45 -0.14
C TYR A 598 19.56 -16.08 0.61
N ALA A 599 18.51 -15.31 0.88
CA ALA A 599 17.32 -15.72 1.65
C ALA A 599 17.60 -16.08 3.12
N ASN A 600 18.71 -15.61 3.69
CA ASN A 600 18.92 -15.71 5.14
C ASN A 600 18.12 -14.62 5.85
N VAL A 601 17.33 -14.99 6.86
CA VAL A 601 16.59 -14.04 7.69
C VAL A 601 17.58 -13.26 8.56
N ILE A 602 17.71 -11.96 8.27
CA ILE A 602 18.55 -11.03 9.07
C ILE A 602 17.74 -10.31 10.14
N GLU A 603 16.43 -10.21 9.93
CA GLU A 603 15.51 -9.57 10.87
C GLU A 603 14.16 -10.27 10.83
N LYS A 604 13.55 -10.47 12.00
CA LYS A 604 12.18 -10.97 12.15
C LYS A 604 11.47 -10.16 13.21
N ALA A 605 10.22 -9.81 12.94
CA ALA A 605 9.38 -9.06 13.87
C ALA A 605 9.14 -9.87 15.15
N ASN A 606 9.16 -9.16 16.28
CA ASN A 606 8.78 -9.67 17.59
C ASN A 606 7.64 -8.78 18.15
N PRO A 607 6.39 -8.98 17.66
CA PRO A 607 5.26 -8.11 17.99
C PRO A 607 4.76 -8.35 19.42
N THR A 608 3.99 -7.38 19.94
CA THR A 608 3.28 -7.56 21.21
C THR A 608 1.98 -8.35 20.98
N LEU A 609 1.71 -9.34 21.83
CA LEU A 609 0.54 -10.22 21.74
C LEU A 609 -0.55 -9.82 22.76
N ALA A 610 -1.81 -9.88 22.34
CA ALA A 610 -3.00 -9.61 23.15
C ALA A 610 -3.45 -10.86 23.94
N CYS A 611 -2.68 -11.24 24.95
CA CYS A 611 -2.96 -12.40 25.77
C CYS A 611 -2.38 -12.25 27.18
N LYS A 612 -2.87 -13.08 28.11
CA LYS A 612 -2.28 -13.20 29.45
C LYS A 612 -1.22 -14.31 29.43
N PRO A 613 -0.03 -14.10 30.03
CA PRO A 613 0.97 -15.15 30.15
C PRO A 613 0.46 -16.27 31.09
N SER A 614 0.51 -17.52 30.63
CA SER A 614 0.10 -18.69 31.42
C SER A 614 1.07 -18.92 32.57
N SER A 615 0.58 -18.90 33.82
CA SER A 615 1.44 -19.01 35.01
C SER A 615 1.91 -20.44 35.33
N ASN A 616 1.47 -21.48 34.61
CA ASN A 616 1.83 -22.86 34.89
C ASN A 616 1.87 -23.72 33.61
N VAL A 617 3.07 -24.03 33.12
CA VAL A 617 3.30 -25.21 32.28
C VAL A 617 4.33 -26.06 33.00
N SER A 618 3.88 -26.96 33.87
CA SER A 618 4.72 -28.09 34.26
C SER A 618 4.95 -28.93 33.01
N GLN A 619 6.21 -29.03 32.57
CA GLN A 619 6.64 -29.86 31.48
C GLN A 619 6.40 -31.34 31.82
N THR A 620 5.24 -31.86 31.46
CA THR A 620 5.08 -33.30 31.20
C THR A 620 5.08 -33.47 29.69
N LEU A 621 6.27 -33.69 29.14
CA LEU A 621 6.50 -34.17 27.79
C LEU A 621 5.80 -35.53 27.63
N VAL A 622 4.59 -35.55 27.09
CA VAL A 622 4.02 -36.78 26.53
C VAL A 622 4.46 -36.82 25.08
N SER A 623 5.40 -37.73 24.81
CA SER A 623 5.80 -38.12 23.46
C SER A 623 4.60 -38.70 22.72
N SER A 624 4.22 -38.09 21.60
CA SER A 624 3.43 -38.76 20.56
C SER A 624 3.90 -38.29 19.18
N ASN A 625 4.26 -39.28 18.37
CA ASN A 625 4.87 -39.19 17.03
C ASN A 625 4.20 -38.20 16.06
N PRO A 626 4.97 -37.66 15.08
CA PRO A 626 4.43 -36.91 13.97
C PRO A 626 3.98 -37.86 12.85
N MET A 627 2.67 -37.88 12.56
CA MET A 627 2.03 -38.20 11.26
C MET A 627 0.63 -38.81 11.46
N THR A 628 -0.41 -37.98 11.40
CA THR A 628 -1.71 -38.34 10.79
C THR A 628 -2.53 -37.08 10.57
N PHE A 629 -2.84 -36.78 9.29
CA PHE A 629 -3.94 -35.91 8.89
C PHE A 629 -5.23 -36.72 8.98
N GLY A 630 -6.20 -36.28 9.78
CA GLY A 630 -7.52 -36.91 9.87
C GLY A 630 -8.39 -36.38 11.01
N GLU A 631 -9.42 -35.62 10.62
CA GLU A 631 -10.73 -35.31 11.24
C GLU A 631 -10.97 -35.25 12.77
N THR A 632 -11.78 -34.23 13.11
CA THR A 632 -12.71 -34.06 14.26
C THR A 632 -12.17 -33.80 15.66
N SER A 633 -12.38 -32.58 16.17
CA SER A 633 -13.56 -32.26 16.98
C SER A 633 -13.58 -30.78 17.38
N THR A 634 -14.65 -30.09 17.02
CA THR A 634 -15.06 -28.79 17.54
C THR A 634 -15.39 -28.89 19.03
N GLN A 635 -14.62 -28.20 19.87
CA GLN A 635 -15.04 -27.80 21.22
C GLN A 635 -15.02 -26.26 21.27
N PRO A 636 -16.17 -25.60 21.48
CA PRO A 636 -16.22 -24.17 21.74
C PRO A 636 -16.11 -23.95 23.26
N ASN A 637 -15.08 -23.21 23.70
CA ASN A 637 -15.02 -22.39 24.93
C ASN A 637 -13.62 -22.42 25.56
N GLU A 638 -12.81 -21.39 25.31
CA GLU A 638 -11.80 -20.88 26.25
C GLU A 638 -11.83 -19.34 26.17
N PRO A 639 -11.99 -18.62 27.29
CA PRO A 639 -11.95 -17.15 27.34
C PRO A 639 -10.50 -16.64 27.39
N VAL A 640 -10.18 -15.72 26.46
CA VAL A 640 -8.82 -15.24 26.10
C VAL A 640 -7.90 -16.35 25.62
N ALA A 641 -7.27 -16.16 24.44
CA ALA A 641 -6.21 -17.04 24.00
C ALA A 641 -5.08 -17.05 25.05
N GLN A 642 -4.94 -18.14 25.80
CA GLN A 642 -3.75 -18.36 26.63
C GLN A 642 -2.55 -18.43 25.69
N CYS A 643 -1.54 -17.60 25.93
CA CYS A 643 -0.34 -17.63 25.11
C CYS A 643 0.55 -18.79 25.54
N PHE A 644 0.63 -19.82 24.69
CA PHE A 644 1.53 -20.95 24.87
C PHE A 644 2.99 -20.61 24.52
N GLU A 645 3.26 -19.45 23.93
CA GLU A 645 4.61 -18.96 23.68
C GLU A 645 5.19 -18.25 24.90
N GLN A 646 6.14 -18.90 25.58
CA GLN A 646 6.85 -18.37 26.77
C GLN A 646 7.82 -17.22 26.46
N THR A 647 8.12 -16.94 25.18
CA THR A 647 9.12 -15.95 24.74
C THR A 647 8.54 -14.72 24.05
N GLY A 648 7.21 -14.61 23.95
CA GLY A 648 6.54 -13.49 23.27
C GLY A 648 6.56 -12.19 24.09
N ARG A 649 6.62 -11.03 23.42
CA ARG A 649 6.32 -9.75 24.06
C ARG A 649 4.79 -9.67 24.26
N TYR A 650 4.34 -9.29 25.45
CA TYR A 650 2.90 -9.14 25.72
C TYR A 650 2.49 -7.66 25.69
N ALA A 651 1.35 -7.38 25.08
CA ALA A 651 0.77 -6.04 25.08
C ALA A 651 0.24 -5.70 26.49
N PRO A 652 0.31 -4.42 26.92
CA PRO A 652 -0.32 -4.02 28.17
C PRO A 652 -1.85 -4.07 28.04
N GLN A 653 -2.53 -4.65 29.04
CA GLN A 653 -3.98 -4.57 29.17
C GLN A 653 -4.37 -3.23 29.81
N ILE A 654 -5.02 -2.34 29.05
CA ILE A 654 -5.30 -0.95 29.44
C ILE A 654 -6.74 -0.69 29.91
N ILE A 655 -7.64 -1.62 29.62
CA ILE A 655 -9.00 -1.72 30.19
C ILE A 655 -9.26 -3.18 30.54
N SER A 656 -10.18 -3.43 31.48
CA SER A 656 -10.57 -4.79 31.80
C SER A 656 -11.22 -5.49 30.59
N GLU A 657 -11.06 -6.80 30.52
CA GLU A 657 -11.69 -7.64 29.49
C GLU A 657 -13.23 -7.51 29.52
N GLN A 658 -13.78 -7.34 30.71
CA GLN A 658 -15.21 -7.11 30.93
C GLN A 658 -15.67 -5.77 30.35
N THR A 659 -14.92 -4.68 30.57
CA THR A 659 -15.20 -3.39 29.93
C THR A 659 -15.09 -3.49 28.41
N ALA A 660 -14.06 -4.16 27.89
CA ALA A 660 -13.90 -4.37 26.45
C ALA A 660 -15.11 -5.14 25.86
N PHE A 661 -15.58 -6.18 26.55
CA PHE A 661 -16.78 -6.93 26.19
C PHE A 661 -18.05 -6.06 26.21
N LEU A 662 -18.29 -5.31 27.29
CA LEU A 662 -19.48 -4.46 27.41
C LEU A 662 -19.51 -3.34 26.36
N ILE A 663 -18.36 -2.73 26.05
CA ILE A 663 -18.28 -1.75 24.96
C ILE A 663 -18.52 -2.41 23.61
N THR A 664 -17.97 -3.61 23.38
CA THR A 664 -18.23 -4.38 22.17
C THR A 664 -19.72 -4.68 22.00
N GLU A 665 -20.40 -5.11 23.07
CA GLU A 665 -21.84 -5.34 23.06
C GLU A 665 -22.63 -4.06 22.75
N ALA A 666 -22.25 -2.92 23.31
CA ALA A 666 -22.87 -1.64 22.99
C ALA A 666 -22.60 -1.20 21.54
N LEU A 667 -21.40 -1.46 21.01
CA LEU A 667 -21.02 -1.20 19.62
C LEU A 667 -21.76 -2.11 18.63
N LYS A 668 -22.07 -3.36 19.00
CA LYS A 668 -22.97 -4.21 18.20
C LYS A 668 -24.35 -3.56 18.05
N SER A 669 -24.88 -2.92 19.10
CA SER A 669 -26.14 -2.17 19.01
C SER A 669 -26.07 -0.93 18.12
N VAL A 670 -24.88 -0.36 17.86
CA VAL A 670 -24.72 0.70 16.83
C VAL A 670 -25.08 0.18 15.45
N ILE A 671 -24.82 -1.10 15.18
CA ILE A 671 -25.10 -1.78 13.91
C ILE A 671 -26.51 -2.41 13.92
N TRP A 672 -26.88 -3.12 14.98
CA TRP A 672 -28.12 -3.91 14.98
C TRP A 672 -29.33 -3.20 15.58
N GLY A 673 -29.13 -2.11 16.33
CA GLY A 673 -30.20 -1.45 17.07
C GLY A 673 -30.69 -2.29 18.26
N GLY A 674 -31.97 -2.15 18.59
CA GLY A 674 -32.63 -2.92 19.66
C GLY A 674 -34.11 -2.58 19.81
N GLY A 675 -34.73 -3.07 20.88
CA GLY A 675 -36.17 -2.91 21.15
C GLY A 675 -37.04 -3.87 20.32
N ASP A 676 -38.34 -3.60 20.28
CA ASP A 676 -39.32 -4.41 19.54
C ASP A 676 -40.10 -3.56 18.53
N TRP A 677 -39.86 -3.81 17.24
CA TRP A 677 -40.52 -3.09 16.16
C TRP A 677 -42.02 -3.39 16.05
N SER A 678 -42.47 -4.58 16.46
CA SER A 678 -43.89 -4.96 16.39
C SER A 678 -44.75 -4.20 17.41
N HIS A 679 -44.13 -3.78 18.51
CA HIS A 679 -44.75 -2.99 19.58
C HIS A 679 -44.35 -1.50 19.54
N GLY A 680 -43.70 -1.04 18.47
CA GLY A 680 -43.33 0.37 18.29
C GLY A 680 -42.19 0.87 19.20
N THR A 681 -41.48 -0.01 19.91
CA THR A 681 -40.35 0.33 20.79
C THR A 681 -38.99 0.08 20.14
N GLY A 682 -38.98 -0.40 18.90
CA GLY A 682 -37.78 -0.66 18.10
C GLY A 682 -37.02 0.63 17.74
N TRP A 683 -35.69 0.56 17.76
CA TRP A 683 -34.83 1.68 17.43
C TRP A 683 -33.58 1.21 16.67
N GLN A 684 -33.01 2.10 15.85
CA GLN A 684 -31.81 1.84 15.06
C GLN A 684 -30.59 2.56 15.63
N GLY A 685 -29.44 1.90 15.60
CA GLY A 685 -28.15 2.54 15.81
C GLY A 685 -27.69 3.29 14.55
N THR A 686 -26.67 4.14 14.70
CA THR A 686 -26.18 4.99 13.59
C THR A 686 -25.63 4.20 12.39
N ALA A 687 -25.19 2.95 12.59
CA ALA A 687 -24.59 2.10 11.57
C ALA A 687 -25.54 1.01 11.03
N TRP A 688 -26.85 1.17 11.17
CA TRP A 688 -27.84 0.14 10.82
C TRP A 688 -27.77 -0.41 9.39
N ARG A 689 -27.22 0.37 8.44
CA ARG A 689 -27.01 -0.09 7.06
C ARG A 689 -25.97 -1.22 6.96
N ALA A 690 -25.01 -1.28 7.88
CA ALA A 690 -24.01 -2.34 7.93
C ALA A 690 -24.67 -3.71 8.17
N ALA A 691 -25.68 -3.77 9.04
CA ALA A 691 -26.44 -5.00 9.33
C ALA A 691 -27.13 -5.56 8.09
N LYS A 692 -27.68 -4.68 7.22
CA LYS A 692 -28.36 -5.10 5.99
C LYS A 692 -27.42 -5.74 4.97
N LEU A 693 -26.18 -5.25 4.88
CA LEU A 693 -25.19 -5.74 3.91
C LEU A 693 -24.45 -6.97 4.43
N ILE A 694 -23.84 -6.87 5.62
CA ILE A 694 -22.89 -7.87 6.14
C ILE A 694 -23.61 -9.08 6.76
N LYS A 695 -24.76 -8.86 7.41
CA LYS A 695 -25.61 -9.91 8.01
C LYS A 695 -24.88 -10.85 8.99
N ARG A 696 -24.02 -10.29 9.85
CA ARG A 696 -23.28 -10.99 10.92
C ARG A 696 -23.44 -10.31 12.28
N HIS A 697 -23.50 -11.06 13.36
CA HIS A 697 -23.61 -10.57 14.74
C HIS A 697 -22.27 -10.47 15.48
N ASP A 698 -21.18 -10.99 14.90
CA ASP A 698 -19.82 -10.85 15.41
C ASP A 698 -19.10 -9.54 15.00
N ILE A 699 -19.81 -8.60 14.37
CA ILE A 699 -19.26 -7.28 14.00
C ILE A 699 -19.71 -6.19 14.97
N ALA A 700 -18.79 -5.28 15.27
CA ALA A 700 -19.02 -4.11 16.10
C ALA A 700 -18.39 -2.88 15.43
N GLY A 701 -18.99 -1.70 15.60
CA GLY A 701 -18.42 -0.50 14.99
C GLY A 701 -19.08 0.80 15.42
N LYS A 702 -18.42 1.91 15.09
CA LYS A 702 -18.86 3.26 15.42
C LYS A 702 -18.70 4.18 14.21
N THR A 703 -19.72 5.01 14.01
CA THR A 703 -19.68 6.14 13.08
C THR A 703 -19.04 7.37 13.74
N GLY A 704 -18.19 8.07 13.00
CA GLY A 704 -17.61 9.35 13.38
C GLY A 704 -18.07 10.45 12.43
N THR A 705 -18.47 11.59 12.97
CA THR A 705 -18.83 12.79 12.20
C THR A 705 -18.37 13.98 13.01
N THR A 706 -17.64 14.88 12.37
CA THR A 706 -17.18 16.13 12.99
C THR A 706 -18.16 17.25 12.74
N ASN A 707 -17.95 18.40 13.38
CA ASN A 707 -18.73 19.59 13.11
C ASN A 707 -18.65 19.95 11.63
N GLU A 708 -19.78 20.37 11.06
CA GLU A 708 -19.92 20.69 9.63
C GLU A 708 -19.56 19.55 8.67
N SER A 709 -19.41 18.32 9.17
CA SER A 709 -19.03 17.14 8.39
C SER A 709 -17.78 17.37 7.54
N ARG A 710 -16.72 17.95 8.13
CA ARG A 710 -15.42 18.08 7.44
C ARG A 710 -14.69 16.74 7.34
N ASP A 711 -14.85 15.92 8.39
CA ASP A 711 -14.31 14.58 8.48
C ASP A 711 -15.42 13.61 8.85
N THR A 712 -15.41 12.48 8.16
CA THR A 712 -16.29 11.36 8.46
C THR A 712 -15.46 10.10 8.64
N TRP A 713 -15.89 9.28 9.59
CA TRP A 713 -15.21 8.07 9.96
C TRP A 713 -16.18 6.91 10.10
N PHE A 714 -15.66 5.71 9.89
CA PHE A 714 -16.25 4.49 10.39
C PHE A 714 -15.13 3.59 10.89
N SER A 715 -15.17 3.23 12.16
CA SER A 715 -14.19 2.34 12.79
C SER A 715 -14.91 1.18 13.42
N GLY A 716 -14.44 -0.04 13.17
CA GLY A 716 -15.09 -1.23 13.67
C GLY A 716 -14.23 -2.46 13.50
N PHE A 717 -14.73 -3.58 13.98
CA PHE A 717 -14.00 -4.82 14.04
C PHE A 717 -14.92 -6.04 14.01
N SER A 718 -14.28 -7.16 13.72
CA SER A 718 -14.70 -8.52 14.07
C SER A 718 -13.57 -9.14 14.91
N PRO A 719 -13.74 -10.34 15.49
CA PRO A 719 -12.67 -10.99 16.25
C PRO A 719 -11.38 -11.26 15.46
N ILE A 720 -11.41 -11.23 14.12
CA ILE A 720 -10.25 -11.53 13.26
C ILE A 720 -9.65 -10.30 12.57
N ILE A 721 -10.35 -9.16 12.53
CA ILE A 721 -9.87 -7.96 11.84
C ILE A 721 -10.52 -6.69 12.40
N THR A 722 -9.70 -5.67 12.66
CA THR A 722 -10.12 -4.31 13.02
C THR A 722 -9.80 -3.39 11.87
N SER A 723 -10.71 -2.49 11.49
CA SER A 723 -10.47 -1.53 10.41
C SER A 723 -11.10 -0.17 10.63
N THR A 724 -10.46 0.86 10.07
CA THR A 724 -10.95 2.24 10.07
C THR A 724 -10.99 2.79 8.64
N PHE A 725 -12.08 3.46 8.29
CA PHE A 725 -12.23 4.26 7.09
C PHE A 725 -12.40 5.72 7.46
N TRP A 726 -11.67 6.59 6.77
CA TRP A 726 -11.80 8.05 6.82
C TRP A 726 -12.16 8.61 5.44
N VAL A 727 -13.00 9.63 5.40
CA VAL A 727 -13.28 10.44 4.22
C VAL A 727 -13.36 11.91 4.62
N GLY A 728 -12.67 12.76 3.85
CA GLY A 728 -12.55 14.20 4.08
C GLY A 728 -11.79 14.88 2.93
N PHE A 729 -11.76 16.21 2.91
CA PHE A 729 -10.91 16.94 1.96
C PHE A 729 -9.52 17.20 2.57
N ASP A 730 -8.49 17.24 1.71
CA ASP A 730 -7.15 17.60 2.17
C ASP A 730 -7.13 19.02 2.76
N ASP A 731 -7.78 19.96 2.10
CA ASP A 731 -8.13 21.26 2.66
C ASP A 731 -9.17 21.11 3.78
N HIS A 732 -8.71 21.31 5.02
CA HIS A 732 -9.54 21.23 6.21
C HIS A 732 -10.61 22.34 6.28
N GLY A 733 -10.52 23.39 5.46
CA GLY A 733 -11.52 24.45 5.32
C GLY A 733 -12.81 24.00 4.63
N ARG A 734 -12.74 22.96 3.79
CA ARG A 734 -13.85 22.49 2.95
C ARG A 734 -14.71 21.46 3.68
N GLN A 735 -16.02 21.59 3.55
CA GLN A 735 -17.02 20.67 4.13
C GLN A 735 -17.37 19.57 3.13
N LEU A 736 -17.69 18.36 3.59
CA LEU A 736 -18.21 17.30 2.72
C LEU A 736 -19.59 17.64 2.15
N GLY A 737 -20.35 18.51 2.82
CA GLY A 737 -21.53 19.12 2.24
C GLY A 737 -22.79 18.27 2.32
N ARG A 738 -23.65 18.40 1.30
CA ARG A 738 -25.01 17.83 1.26
C ARG A 738 -25.45 17.57 -0.17
N THR A 739 -26.26 16.53 -0.30
CA THR A 739 -26.80 16.05 -1.57
C THR A 739 -28.32 16.03 -1.58
N ALA A 740 -28.90 16.36 -2.73
CA ALA A 740 -30.34 16.26 -2.98
C ALA A 740 -30.69 14.97 -3.73
N TRP A 741 -31.91 14.48 -3.53
CA TRP A 741 -32.48 13.35 -4.27
C TRP A 741 -32.33 13.52 -5.78
N ASN A 742 -31.86 12.47 -6.46
CA ASN A 742 -31.73 12.41 -7.91
C ASN A 742 -32.82 11.50 -8.48
N ALA A 743 -33.74 12.04 -9.29
CA ALA A 743 -34.77 11.24 -9.94
C ALA A 743 -34.24 10.16 -10.88
N ASN A 744 -33.00 10.32 -11.37
CA ASN A 744 -32.32 9.33 -12.22
C ASN A 744 -31.45 8.34 -11.42
N GLY A 745 -31.31 8.54 -10.11
CA GLY A 745 -30.49 7.70 -9.23
C GLY A 745 -31.23 6.46 -8.72
N GLU A 746 -30.54 5.66 -7.93
CA GLU A 746 -31.12 4.44 -7.36
C GLU A 746 -32.21 4.72 -6.32
N PRO A 747 -33.21 3.83 -6.14
CA PRO A 747 -34.31 4.02 -5.20
C PRO A 747 -33.91 4.07 -3.72
N ASP A 748 -32.73 3.58 -3.36
CA ASP A 748 -32.20 3.61 -1.99
C ASP A 748 -30.97 4.53 -1.86
N GLN A 749 -30.79 5.45 -2.82
CA GLN A 749 -29.68 6.39 -2.85
C GLN A 749 -29.52 7.13 -1.52
N ILE A 750 -28.26 7.25 -1.12
CA ILE A 750 -27.89 8.13 -0.01
C ILE A 750 -28.24 9.56 -0.43
N THR A 751 -28.78 10.36 0.49
CA THR A 751 -29.04 11.81 0.31
C THR A 751 -28.91 12.55 1.65
N GLY A 752 -28.96 13.88 1.60
CA GLY A 752 -28.89 14.73 2.77
C GLY A 752 -27.46 15.12 3.12
N ALA A 753 -27.24 15.60 4.35
CA ALA A 753 -25.91 15.97 4.81
C ALA A 753 -25.01 14.74 4.90
N GLU A 754 -23.75 14.92 4.51
CA GLU A 754 -22.71 13.91 4.66
C GLU A 754 -22.43 13.63 6.13
N ALA A 755 -22.11 12.37 6.44
CA ALA A 755 -21.91 11.90 7.80
C ALA A 755 -21.19 10.55 7.79
N GLY A 756 -20.66 10.14 8.94
CA GLY A 756 -19.95 8.86 9.13
C GLY A 756 -20.70 7.68 8.53
N ALA A 757 -22.01 7.57 8.81
CA ALA A 757 -22.85 6.48 8.30
C ALA A 757 -23.10 6.50 6.78
N LYS A 758 -22.94 7.66 6.13
CA LYS A 758 -23.29 7.90 4.73
C LYS A 758 -22.08 8.03 3.81
N THR A 759 -20.93 8.40 4.38
CA THR A 759 -19.76 8.83 3.62
C THR A 759 -18.56 7.91 3.86
N ALA A 760 -18.20 7.60 5.12
CA ALA A 760 -17.14 6.62 5.42
C ALA A 760 -17.70 5.19 5.59
N GLY A 761 -18.93 5.08 6.09
CA GLY A 761 -19.60 3.82 6.39
C GLY A 761 -19.77 2.89 5.20
N PRO A 762 -20.19 3.34 4.00
CA PRO A 762 -20.31 2.44 2.85
C PRO A 762 -18.99 1.75 2.50
N GLY A 763 -17.87 2.46 2.51
CA GLY A 763 -16.53 1.87 2.29
C GLY A 763 -16.17 0.80 3.32
N TRP A 764 -16.41 1.06 4.61
CA TRP A 764 -16.18 0.06 5.66
C TRP A 764 -17.10 -1.15 5.51
N ASN A 765 -18.38 -0.92 5.20
CA ASN A 765 -19.37 -1.99 5.03
C ASN A 765 -19.00 -2.92 3.87
N GLU A 766 -18.61 -2.37 2.72
CA GLU A 766 -18.18 -3.12 1.55
C GLU A 766 -16.91 -3.93 1.83
N PHE A 767 -15.92 -3.29 2.48
CA PHE A 767 -14.67 -3.94 2.87
C PHE A 767 -14.91 -5.12 3.81
N MET A 768 -15.63 -4.90 4.90
CA MET A 768 -15.91 -5.96 5.88
C MET A 768 -16.78 -7.07 5.32
N ASN A 769 -17.78 -6.75 4.49
CA ASN A 769 -18.57 -7.76 3.79
C ASN A 769 -17.69 -8.65 2.90
N SER A 770 -16.71 -8.06 2.21
CA SER A 770 -15.83 -8.78 1.29
C SER A 770 -14.74 -9.59 1.99
N VAL A 771 -14.20 -9.08 3.11
CA VAL A 771 -13.16 -9.76 3.90
C VAL A 771 -13.74 -10.90 4.75
N LEU A 772 -14.93 -10.73 5.31
CA LEU A 772 -15.59 -11.75 6.14
C LEU A 772 -16.36 -12.79 5.33
N LYS A 773 -16.46 -12.62 4.00
CA LYS A 773 -17.13 -13.59 3.14
C LYS A 773 -16.40 -14.94 3.21
N GLY A 774 -17.10 -15.98 3.64
CA GLY A 774 -16.56 -17.34 3.76
C GLY A 774 -15.80 -17.60 5.06
N THR A 775 -15.67 -16.63 5.96
CA THR A 775 -15.13 -16.86 7.30
C THR A 775 -16.25 -17.28 8.27
N PRO A 776 -15.99 -18.20 9.22
CA PRO A 776 -16.99 -18.56 10.23
C PRO A 776 -17.31 -17.37 11.13
N GLU A 777 -18.55 -17.30 11.62
CA GLU A 777 -18.95 -16.33 12.64
C GLU A 777 -18.43 -16.74 14.01
N ILE A 778 -17.76 -15.80 14.70
CA ILE A 778 -17.15 -16.05 16.01
C ILE A 778 -18.01 -15.36 17.08
N ILE A 779 -18.82 -16.16 17.77
CA ILE A 779 -19.62 -15.69 18.90
C ILE A 779 -18.71 -15.61 20.12
N LEU A 780 -18.43 -14.39 20.58
CA LEU A 780 -17.68 -14.14 21.81
C LEU A 780 -18.48 -14.58 23.02
N ALA A 781 -17.96 -15.54 23.78
CA ALA A 781 -18.49 -15.90 25.09
C ALA A 781 -18.26 -14.75 26.08
N PRO A 782 -19.20 -14.45 27.00
CA PRO A 782 -18.96 -13.48 28.06
C PRO A 782 -17.73 -13.87 28.89
N PRO A 783 -16.79 -12.94 29.16
CA PRO A 783 -15.62 -13.24 29.98
C PRO A 783 -15.99 -13.51 31.44
N GLN A 784 -15.08 -14.15 32.18
CA GLN A 784 -15.27 -14.42 33.61
C GLN A 784 -15.62 -13.12 34.35
N GLY A 785 -16.61 -13.18 35.25
CA GLY A 785 -17.05 -12.00 36.00
C GLY A 785 -18.05 -11.11 35.24
N ILE A 786 -18.55 -11.52 34.07
CA ILE A 786 -19.78 -10.97 33.49
C ILE A 786 -20.98 -11.79 33.95
N VAL A 787 -22.04 -11.09 34.36
CA VAL A 787 -23.36 -11.66 34.64
C VAL A 787 -24.40 -11.08 33.68
N SER A 788 -25.47 -11.83 33.41
CA SER A 788 -26.60 -11.35 32.64
C SER A 788 -27.86 -11.37 33.49
N VAL A 789 -28.53 -10.23 33.61
CA VAL A 789 -29.79 -10.11 34.35
C VAL A 789 -30.85 -9.45 33.48
N ARG A 790 -32.13 -9.74 33.77
CA ARG A 790 -33.25 -9.15 33.06
C ARG A 790 -33.59 -7.78 33.65
N ILE A 791 -33.56 -6.75 32.80
CA ILE A 791 -33.89 -5.38 33.16
C ILE A 791 -35.13 -4.87 32.45
N ASP A 792 -35.80 -3.91 33.08
CA ASP A 792 -36.80 -3.06 32.46
C ASP A 792 -36.09 -2.02 31.58
N LEU A 793 -36.49 -1.92 30.31
CA LEU A 793 -35.78 -1.12 29.31
C LEU A 793 -35.92 0.40 29.52
N ALA A 794 -36.96 0.85 30.23
CA ALA A 794 -37.21 2.26 30.51
C ALA A 794 -36.43 2.75 31.74
N THR A 795 -36.42 1.94 32.80
CA THR A 795 -35.84 2.30 34.10
C THR A 795 -34.40 1.82 34.30
N GLY A 796 -33.97 0.77 33.58
CA GLY A 796 -32.70 0.09 33.81
C GLY A 796 -32.64 -0.76 35.09
N LYS A 797 -33.74 -0.86 35.85
CA LYS A 797 -33.86 -1.67 37.06
C LYS A 797 -34.17 -3.13 36.73
N LEU A 798 -34.07 -4.04 37.72
CA LEU A 798 -34.47 -5.43 37.54
C LEU A 798 -35.98 -5.53 37.24
N THR A 799 -36.38 -6.52 36.46
CA THR A 799 -37.81 -6.78 36.19
C THR A 799 -38.12 -8.25 36.14
N ARG A 800 -39.36 -8.59 36.52
CA ARG A 800 -39.94 -9.93 36.35
C ARG A 800 -40.75 -10.06 35.06
N LYS A 801 -41.04 -8.93 34.39
CA LYS A 801 -41.73 -8.93 33.09
C LYS A 801 -40.90 -9.70 32.08
N THR A 802 -41.56 -10.46 31.21
CA THR A 802 -40.91 -11.20 30.11
C THR A 802 -41.41 -10.74 28.74
N ASP A 803 -42.05 -9.57 28.70
CA ASP A 803 -42.60 -8.94 27.50
C ASP A 803 -41.58 -8.02 26.81
N TYR A 804 -42.06 -7.30 25.79
CA TYR A 804 -41.29 -6.37 24.95
C TYR A 804 -40.72 -5.15 25.69
N THR A 805 -41.08 -4.93 26.96
CA THR A 805 -40.52 -3.87 27.82
C THR A 805 -39.30 -4.33 28.61
N SER A 806 -38.92 -5.60 28.50
CA SER A 806 -37.78 -6.21 29.20
C SER A 806 -36.73 -6.77 28.25
N ALA A 807 -35.46 -6.79 28.67
CA ALA A 807 -34.42 -7.57 28.00
C ALA A 807 -33.34 -8.03 28.98
N PHE A 808 -32.58 -9.05 28.58
CA PHE A 808 -31.33 -9.37 29.25
C PHE A 808 -30.25 -8.33 28.90
N GLU A 809 -29.53 -7.89 29.93
CA GLU A 809 -28.41 -6.97 29.80
C GLU A 809 -27.20 -7.53 30.56
N TYR A 810 -26.00 -7.20 30.08
CA TYR A 810 -24.75 -7.67 30.67
C TYR A 810 -24.19 -6.66 31.67
N PHE A 811 -23.62 -7.17 32.75
CA PHE A 811 -23.01 -6.39 33.83
C PHE A 811 -21.69 -7.02 34.28
N ILE A 812 -20.76 -6.19 34.73
CA ILE A 812 -19.66 -6.67 35.57
C ILE A 812 -20.30 -7.16 36.88
N SER A 813 -19.95 -8.36 37.33
CA SER A 813 -20.46 -8.94 38.56
C SER A 813 -20.30 -7.98 39.75
N GLY A 814 -21.39 -7.70 40.45
CA GLY A 814 -21.47 -6.74 41.56
C GLY A 814 -21.91 -5.33 41.15
N THR A 815 -22.04 -5.06 39.84
CA THR A 815 -22.54 -3.78 39.29
C THR A 815 -23.98 -3.87 38.78
N GLU A 816 -24.57 -5.07 38.73
CA GLU A 816 -25.96 -5.26 38.38
C GLU A 816 -26.92 -4.50 39.33
N PRO A 817 -28.06 -4.00 38.83
CA PRO A 817 -29.05 -3.34 39.67
C PRO A 817 -29.58 -4.31 40.74
N LYS A 818 -29.81 -3.79 41.95
CA LYS A 818 -30.33 -4.57 43.10
C LYS A 818 -31.83 -4.37 43.35
N GLU A 819 -32.41 -3.34 42.75
CA GLU A 819 -33.82 -2.98 42.92
C GLU A 819 -34.65 -3.48 41.73
N TYR A 820 -35.85 -4.00 42.03
CA TYR A 820 -36.87 -4.29 41.03
C TYR A 820 -37.71 -3.05 40.71
N THR A 821 -38.20 -2.95 39.48
CA THR A 821 -39.23 -1.98 39.11
C THR A 821 -40.54 -2.30 39.84
N SER A 822 -41.25 -1.28 40.34
CA SER A 822 -42.54 -1.44 41.03
C SER A 822 -43.65 -1.74 40.01
N GLU A 823 -44.50 -2.74 40.27
CA GLU A 823 -45.60 -3.14 39.37
C GLU A 823 -46.67 -2.06 39.17
N THR A 824 -46.74 -1.07 40.07
CA THR A 824 -47.62 0.09 40.00
C THR A 824 -46.81 1.36 39.71
N GLN A 825 -46.73 1.77 38.45
CA GLN A 825 -46.51 3.17 38.11
C GLN A 825 -47.59 3.60 37.12
N ASP A 826 -48.59 4.33 37.64
CA ASP A 826 -49.39 5.26 36.83
C ASP A 826 -48.44 6.24 36.15
N GLU A 827 -48.67 6.51 34.87
CA GLU A 827 -47.86 7.34 33.96
C GLU A 827 -47.61 8.79 34.45
N ASN A 828 -48.18 9.22 35.58
CA ASN A 828 -48.19 10.61 36.05
C ASN A 828 -47.35 10.93 37.29
N SER A 829 -46.58 10.01 37.87
CA SER A 829 -45.89 10.25 39.16
C SER A 829 -44.35 10.43 39.07
N LEU A 830 -43.82 10.86 37.93
CA LEU A 830 -42.39 11.21 37.79
C LEU A 830 -42.03 12.63 38.23
N PHE A 831 -42.96 13.36 38.85
CA PHE A 831 -42.71 14.70 39.40
C PHE A 831 -42.65 14.65 40.92
N ILE A 832 -41.43 14.69 41.46
CA ILE A 832 -41.17 15.40 42.71
C ILE A 832 -40.45 16.68 42.30
N ASP A 833 -41.24 17.67 41.90
CA ASP A 833 -40.81 19.06 42.04
C ASP A 833 -40.89 19.39 43.54
N ALA A 834 -39.76 19.73 44.15
CA ALA A 834 -39.78 20.71 45.23
C ALA A 834 -39.48 22.07 44.56
N PRO A 835 -40.49 22.91 44.30
CA PRO A 835 -40.26 24.26 43.81
C PRO A 835 -39.91 25.19 44.99
N ALA A 836 -39.04 26.17 44.68
CA ALA A 836 -38.69 27.36 45.46
C ALA A 836 -37.75 27.17 46.67
N ASP A 837 -36.46 27.44 46.45
CA ASP A 837 -35.81 28.65 46.99
C ASP A 837 -34.36 28.70 46.49
N ASP A 838 -34.12 29.54 45.46
CA ASP A 838 -32.99 30.49 45.32
C ASP A 838 -32.86 30.91 43.85
N LEU A 839 -33.70 31.87 43.47
CA LEU A 839 -33.41 32.82 42.41
C LEU A 839 -33.24 34.17 43.11
N PHE A 840 -32.08 34.79 42.90
CA PHE A 840 -31.57 36.04 43.48
C PHE A 840 -30.77 35.93 44.79
N GLN A 841 -29.51 35.52 44.66
CA GLN A 841 -28.36 36.26 45.20
C GLN A 841 -27.10 36.01 44.35
#